data_AF-A0A7X7D3V3-F1
#
_entry.id   AF-A0A7X7D3V3-F1
#
_cell.length_a   1.000
_cell.length_b   1.000
_cell.length_c   1.000
_cell.angle_alpha   90.00
_cell.angle_beta   90.00
_cell.angle_gamma   90.00
#
_symmetry.space_group_name_H-M   'P 1'
#
loop_
_entity.id
_entity.type
_entity.pdbx_description
1 polymer ?
#
loop_
_entity_poly.entity_id
_entity_poly.type
_entity_poly.pdbx_seq_one_letter_code
_entity_poly.pdbx_strand_id
1 'polypeptide(L)'
;MTDTVETVSDDEELPGEAMPGEAGPPKRFGGRLLDSSWLGAAGWYPLAVLFGLNMADELDRSAFVVLLPDIRDHFGLDNSGILWVVALAGAAALLLTVPIAQLADRSDRVRIALAGAAIWAAFSLGTGFALTMWMLVIMRSGSAIGQAVVFPTHNSLIADFYPIASRPKVYSWHRAANSIGSILGLLIGAGLASVFDWRAPFLVFAVPTILLVIAGLRLSDPGRGHFERQASDLGIDPGLEEPPPSFAEAIRMVWTVRSLRRIFTALPFLAASIVGFASLASLQYAETFDLEELGRAWANVPVQLVELAGVVLGARLTSKAFAKGGPSAIFNVLGVAAVVASVLAVGFALAPNVGTAIALHGLVAGTLVIVGPGVMASLSLAIPPRARAIGFSVGALWVLPGLLVIPFVGWIGDAHGFRWGLLAMPPVFLVGGFLIASVRSVIDDDIAQVWTGAATRAQMIKDRADGKLPLLSVRNLQVAYGDVRILFGVDLDVEEGQIIALLGTNGAGKSTLLKAISGVAPAHRGAVVFDGRDITHAPPDEIAPLGVAQVPGGQGTFPSLTVAENLRVAGWQIRGDEATRAARVDDALELFPVLRQRLDDPAADLSGGQQQMLALAMAFLTRPKLLMIDELSLGLAPVVVEQLLDVVRSLRDQGTTIILVEQSVNVALTVADTAYFMEKGEIRFHGPTAELLDRPDVLRSVFLAGAGSRLTSNASDGDRDTEPTPVAEAPVGRPASAGDAEQTPALRVSDVGISFGGIRAVSQVTFDVDPGEVVGIIGPNGAGKTTLFDLISGFLASDTGEVRLAGVDVSTLPPHRRAGLGLGRSFQDSKLFPSLTVEETLLVALERWLDVRDPINAALRMPAHVDSETVARHRVDELIDLLGLEAFRTKFVGELSTGSRRVVDLGCVLAHEPSLVLLDEPSSGIAQREAEALGPLLLRIRDSLNASIVVIEHDMSLISSISDRLVALDQGRLVTQGEPAEVLAHPEVVASYLGGDSAVLSRSAATRPEPS
;
A
#
# COMPACT_ATOMS: atom_id res chain seq x y z
N MET A 1 14.79 -16.17 65.50
CA MET A 1 15.79 -15.81 66.53
C MET A 1 16.62 -14.70 65.91
N THR A 2 16.32 -13.45 66.31
CA THR A 2 17.16 -12.22 66.32
C THR A 2 18.11 -11.96 65.14
N ASP A 3 17.82 -10.96 64.29
CA ASP A 3 18.43 -9.58 64.29
C ASP A 3 19.76 -9.57 63.49
N THR A 4 20.16 -8.62 62.63
CA THR A 4 19.91 -7.17 62.52
C THR A 4 20.52 -6.63 61.21
N VAL A 5 19.83 -5.69 60.56
CA VAL A 5 20.26 -4.42 59.91
C VAL A 5 21.71 -4.25 59.41
N GLU A 6 21.88 -3.89 58.12
CA GLU A 6 22.57 -2.63 57.72
C GLU A 6 22.33 -2.24 56.23
N THR A 7 22.27 -0.93 56.01
CA THR A 7 21.78 -0.19 54.84
C THR A 7 22.90 0.41 53.98
N VAL A 8 22.72 0.34 52.65
CA VAL A 8 22.98 1.32 51.57
C VAL A 8 24.40 1.90 51.36
N SER A 9 24.91 1.71 50.12
CA SER A 9 25.54 2.79 49.35
C SER A 9 25.37 2.53 47.84
N ASP A 10 24.82 3.53 47.15
CA ASP A 10 24.66 3.65 45.70
C ASP A 10 26.01 3.66 44.96
N ASP A 11 26.08 2.93 43.84
CA ASP A 11 26.78 3.33 42.63
C ASP A 11 26.22 2.49 41.47
N GLU A 12 25.27 3.10 40.77
CA GLU A 12 24.57 2.56 39.61
C GLU A 12 25.40 2.88 38.35
N GLU A 13 26.33 1.99 37.98
CA GLU A 13 26.89 1.93 36.62
C GLU A 13 26.34 0.69 35.90
N LEU A 14 25.52 0.95 34.88
CA LEU A 14 24.95 -0.01 33.94
C LEU A 14 26.06 -0.88 33.29
N PRO A 15 26.02 -2.22 33.33
CA PRO A 15 26.88 -3.04 32.50
C PRO A 15 26.29 -3.14 31.09
N GLY A 16 27.02 -2.60 30.12
CA GLY A 16 26.73 -2.76 28.70
C GLY A 16 26.66 -4.22 28.25
N GLU A 17 25.74 -4.48 27.33
CA GLU A 17 25.54 -5.75 26.63
C GLU A 17 26.83 -6.20 25.92
N ALA A 18 27.35 -7.36 26.33
CA ALA A 18 28.35 -8.12 25.60
C ALA A 18 27.69 -9.41 25.07
N MET A 19 27.74 -9.60 23.75
CA MET A 19 27.39 -10.84 23.07
C MET A 19 28.25 -12.01 23.58
N PRO A 20 27.70 -13.19 23.90
CA PRO A 20 28.49 -14.30 24.43
C PRO A 20 29.24 -15.04 23.33
N GLY A 21 30.58 -15.14 23.45
CA GLY A 21 31.39 -15.99 22.57
C GLY A 21 32.88 -15.65 22.47
N GLU A 22 33.58 -15.42 23.59
CA GLU A 22 35.05 -15.34 23.57
C GLU A 22 35.68 -16.73 23.63
N ALA A 23 36.17 -17.21 22.48
CA ALA A 23 37.21 -18.25 22.45
C ALA A 23 38.59 -17.59 22.58
N GLY A 24 39.39 -18.07 23.55
CA GLY A 24 40.69 -17.50 23.93
C GLY A 24 41.76 -17.39 22.82
N PRO A 25 42.89 -16.71 23.10
CA PRO A 25 43.78 -16.22 22.05
C PRO A 25 44.68 -17.33 21.48
N PRO A 26 44.88 -17.45 20.15
CA PRO A 26 45.88 -18.37 19.63
C PRO A 26 47.26 -17.71 19.63
N LYS A 27 48.19 -18.31 20.39
CA LYS A 27 49.63 -18.08 20.20
C LYS A 27 50.15 -18.87 18.99
N ARG A 28 51.06 -18.21 18.29
CA ARG A 28 52.00 -18.64 17.22
C ARG A 28 51.49 -18.65 15.77
N PHE A 29 52.08 -17.68 15.07
CA PHE A 29 52.10 -17.43 13.64
C PHE A 29 52.84 -18.54 12.88
N GLY A 30 52.21 -19.10 11.85
CA GLY A 30 52.83 -20.01 10.89
C GLY A 30 51.86 -21.07 10.34
N GLY A 31 51.14 -20.73 9.25
CA GLY A 31 50.30 -21.69 8.49
C GLY A 31 48.79 -21.43 8.56
N ARG A 32 48.27 -20.37 7.90
CA ARG A 32 46.82 -20.04 7.87
C ARG A 32 46.32 -19.59 6.50
N LEU A 33 46.39 -20.47 5.51
CA LEU A 33 45.60 -20.36 4.27
C LEU A 33 44.69 -21.58 4.05
N LEU A 34 44.88 -22.66 4.81
CA LEU A 34 44.14 -23.93 4.72
C LEU A 34 43.34 -24.27 6.00
N ASP A 35 43.24 -23.34 6.95
CA ASP A 35 42.40 -23.51 8.14
C ASP A 35 40.94 -23.57 7.69
N SER A 36 40.34 -24.76 7.68
CA SER A 36 38.96 -25.03 7.21
C SER A 36 37.92 -24.96 8.32
N SER A 37 38.34 -24.65 9.56
CA SER A 37 37.47 -24.61 10.74
C SER A 37 36.24 -23.69 10.60
N TRP A 38 36.34 -22.65 9.77
CA TRP A 38 35.26 -21.69 9.51
C TRP A 38 34.15 -22.20 8.58
N LEU A 39 34.35 -23.33 7.88
CA LEU A 39 33.35 -23.91 6.96
C LEU A 39 32.29 -24.76 7.67
N GLY A 40 32.44 -25.02 8.97
CA GLY A 40 31.51 -25.85 9.73
C GLY A 40 31.41 -27.29 9.19
N ALA A 41 30.29 -27.95 9.47
CA ALA A 41 30.08 -29.36 9.14
C ALA A 41 29.98 -29.65 7.62
N ALA A 42 29.57 -28.67 6.82
CA ALA A 42 29.44 -28.82 5.37
C ALA A 42 30.80 -28.99 4.66
N GLY A 43 31.87 -28.44 5.24
CA GLY A 43 33.22 -28.53 4.69
C GLY A 43 33.38 -27.87 3.31
N TRP A 44 34.43 -28.27 2.59
CA TRP A 44 34.80 -27.66 1.29
C TRP A 44 34.00 -28.16 0.10
N TYR A 45 33.34 -29.32 0.21
CA TYR A 45 32.81 -30.02 -0.96
C TYR A 45 31.66 -29.25 -1.67
N PRO A 46 30.62 -28.76 -0.98
CA PRO A 46 29.58 -27.96 -1.62
C PRO A 46 30.13 -26.67 -2.25
N LEU A 47 31.00 -25.96 -1.53
CA LEU A 47 31.64 -24.74 -2.03
C LEU A 47 32.50 -25.02 -3.27
N ALA A 48 33.26 -26.11 -3.32
CA ALA A 48 34.08 -26.47 -4.48
C ALA A 48 33.22 -26.76 -5.72
N VAL A 49 32.09 -27.46 -5.57
CA VAL A 49 31.16 -27.73 -6.68
C VAL A 49 30.52 -26.43 -7.16
N LEU A 50 29.93 -25.63 -6.27
CA LEU A 50 29.27 -24.37 -6.64
C LEU A 50 30.25 -23.33 -7.21
N PHE A 51 31.48 -23.29 -6.68
CA PHE A 51 32.59 -22.50 -7.22
C PHE A 51 32.94 -22.97 -8.63
N GLY A 52 33.13 -24.28 -8.83
CA GLY A 52 33.50 -24.84 -10.12
C GLY A 52 32.43 -24.57 -11.18
N LEU A 53 31.15 -24.74 -10.83
CA LEU A 53 30.03 -24.48 -11.74
C LEU A 53 29.98 -23.00 -12.15
N ASN A 54 30.15 -22.10 -11.19
CA ASN A 54 30.18 -20.65 -11.44
C ASN A 54 31.41 -20.23 -12.26
N MET A 55 32.57 -20.82 -11.99
CA MET A 55 33.79 -20.60 -12.77
C MET A 55 33.60 -21.05 -14.22
N ALA A 56 33.03 -22.24 -14.43
CA ALA A 56 32.83 -22.80 -15.77
C ALA A 56 31.83 -22.00 -16.60
N ASP A 57 30.81 -21.47 -15.96
CA ASP A 57 29.87 -20.53 -16.57
C ASP A 57 30.55 -19.24 -17.05
N GLU A 58 31.42 -18.67 -16.21
CA GLU A 58 32.17 -17.45 -16.57
C GLU A 58 33.26 -17.71 -17.62
N LEU A 59 33.86 -18.92 -17.66
CA LEU A 59 34.76 -19.35 -18.74
C LEU A 59 34.09 -19.22 -20.11
N ASP A 60 32.89 -19.78 -20.26
CA ASP A 60 32.13 -19.78 -21.52
C ASP A 60 31.75 -18.35 -21.93
N ARG A 61 31.21 -17.56 -20.99
CA ARG A 61 30.81 -16.18 -21.23
C ARG A 61 31.99 -15.33 -21.70
N SER A 62 33.12 -15.41 -21.01
CA SER A 62 34.30 -14.63 -21.35
C SER A 62 34.89 -15.03 -22.70
N ALA A 63 34.91 -16.34 -23.02
CA ALA A 63 35.33 -16.80 -24.33
C ALA A 63 34.37 -16.34 -25.45
N PHE A 64 33.06 -16.37 -25.23
CA PHE A 64 32.08 -15.87 -26.19
C PHE A 64 32.24 -14.38 -26.49
N VAL A 65 32.50 -13.56 -25.48
CA VAL A 65 32.74 -12.11 -25.68
C VAL A 65 33.99 -11.86 -26.53
N VAL A 66 35.04 -12.64 -26.33
CA VAL A 66 36.33 -12.47 -27.03
C VAL A 66 36.27 -12.98 -28.46
N LEU A 67 35.55 -14.08 -28.69
CA LEU A 67 35.36 -14.70 -30.00
C LEU A 67 34.17 -14.12 -30.77
N LEU A 68 33.50 -13.11 -30.21
CA LEU A 68 32.36 -12.45 -30.83
C LEU A 68 32.65 -11.96 -32.27
N PRO A 69 33.83 -11.40 -32.59
CA PRO A 69 34.19 -11.02 -33.96
C PRO A 69 34.27 -12.21 -34.91
N ASP A 70 34.94 -13.30 -34.50
CA ASP A 70 35.07 -14.52 -35.30
C ASP A 70 33.70 -15.15 -35.60
N ILE A 71 32.81 -15.15 -34.59
CA ILE A 71 31.43 -15.64 -34.71
C ILE A 71 30.63 -14.75 -35.66
N ARG A 72 30.75 -13.42 -35.52
CA ARG A 72 30.08 -12.44 -36.39
C ARG A 72 30.47 -12.67 -37.85
N ASP A 73 31.77 -12.76 -38.11
CA ASP A 73 32.31 -12.89 -39.46
C ASP A 73 31.95 -14.25 -40.08
N HIS A 74 31.94 -15.32 -39.30
CA HIS A 74 31.50 -16.65 -39.75
C HIS A 74 30.05 -16.67 -40.24
N PHE A 75 29.15 -15.96 -39.55
CA PHE A 75 27.73 -15.92 -39.89
C PHE A 75 27.33 -14.73 -40.77
N GLY A 76 28.28 -13.87 -41.15
CA GLY A 76 28.02 -12.67 -41.96
C GLY A 76 27.10 -11.66 -41.27
N LEU A 77 27.19 -11.55 -39.94
CA LEU A 77 26.35 -10.66 -39.15
C LEU A 77 26.92 -9.24 -39.12
N ASP A 78 26.06 -8.25 -38.98
CA ASP A 78 26.46 -6.91 -38.57
C ASP A 78 26.59 -6.83 -37.03
N ASN A 79 27.24 -5.77 -36.54
CA ASN A 79 27.44 -5.57 -35.10
C ASN A 79 26.10 -5.49 -34.34
N SER A 80 25.07 -4.93 -34.96
CA SER A 80 23.73 -4.83 -34.37
C SER A 80 23.07 -6.20 -34.24
N GLY A 81 23.15 -7.05 -35.25
CA GLY A 81 22.56 -8.39 -35.25
C GLY A 81 23.13 -9.29 -34.15
N ILE A 82 24.45 -9.27 -33.92
CA ILE A 82 25.05 -10.10 -32.86
C ILE A 82 24.77 -9.56 -31.45
N LEU A 83 24.71 -8.25 -31.27
CA LEU A 83 24.28 -7.63 -30.01
C LEU A 83 22.82 -7.94 -29.68
N TRP A 84 21.94 -8.03 -30.68
CA TRP A 84 20.56 -8.47 -30.51
C TRP A 84 20.46 -9.91 -29.98
N VAL A 85 21.33 -10.82 -30.45
CA VAL A 85 21.38 -12.20 -29.94
C VAL A 85 21.75 -12.23 -28.46
N VAL A 86 22.73 -11.42 -28.05
CA VAL A 86 23.15 -11.29 -26.64
C VAL A 86 22.03 -10.68 -25.79
N ALA A 87 21.41 -9.60 -26.27
CA ALA A 87 20.37 -8.88 -25.54
C ALA A 87 19.11 -9.74 -25.32
N LEU A 88 18.65 -10.46 -26.36
CA LEU A 88 17.47 -11.32 -26.27
C LEU A 88 17.68 -12.48 -25.29
N ALA A 89 18.84 -13.15 -25.37
CA ALA A 89 19.18 -14.25 -24.47
C ALA A 89 19.31 -13.76 -23.01
N GLY A 90 19.96 -12.61 -22.79
CA GLY A 90 20.12 -12.01 -21.47
C GLY A 90 18.79 -11.57 -20.84
N ALA A 91 17.91 -10.93 -21.62
CA ALA A 91 16.60 -10.48 -21.14
C ALA A 91 15.69 -11.66 -20.77
N ALA A 92 15.64 -12.71 -21.60
CA ALA A 92 14.87 -13.93 -21.31
C ALA A 92 15.38 -14.63 -20.04
N ALA A 93 16.69 -14.72 -19.87
CA ALA A 93 17.30 -15.29 -18.65
C ALA A 93 16.90 -14.49 -17.40
N LEU A 94 16.96 -13.14 -17.46
CA LEU A 94 16.56 -12.28 -16.35
C LEU A 94 15.08 -12.47 -15.97
N LEU A 95 14.17 -12.56 -16.95
CA LEU A 95 12.74 -12.78 -16.70
C LEU A 95 12.43 -14.14 -16.07
N LEU A 96 13.23 -15.17 -16.38
CA LEU A 96 13.06 -16.51 -15.81
C LEU A 96 13.60 -16.65 -14.38
N THR A 97 14.42 -15.71 -13.90
CA THR A 97 15.00 -15.79 -12.54
C THR A 97 13.95 -15.89 -11.43
N VAL A 98 12.80 -15.25 -11.58
CA VAL A 98 11.72 -15.24 -10.57
C VAL A 98 10.90 -16.53 -10.59
N PRO A 99 10.41 -17.05 -11.73
CA PRO A 99 9.81 -18.37 -11.80
C PRO A 99 10.74 -19.50 -11.29
N ILE A 100 12.03 -19.44 -11.65
CA ILE A 100 13.03 -20.41 -11.18
C ILE A 100 13.22 -20.28 -9.66
N ALA A 101 13.23 -19.06 -9.12
CA ALA A 101 13.29 -18.84 -7.67
C ALA A 101 12.10 -19.43 -6.94
N GLN A 102 10.87 -19.27 -7.48
CA GLN A 102 9.68 -19.88 -6.90
C GLN A 102 9.76 -21.40 -6.86
N LEU A 103 10.30 -22.00 -7.94
CA LEU A 103 10.55 -23.43 -7.98
C LEU A 103 11.62 -23.84 -6.95
N ALA A 104 12.70 -23.06 -6.83
CA ALA A 104 13.79 -23.29 -5.88
C ALA A 104 13.34 -23.20 -4.41
N ASP A 105 12.46 -22.28 -4.06
CA ASP A 105 11.93 -22.18 -2.69
C ASP A 105 10.97 -23.34 -2.35
N ARG A 106 10.39 -24.03 -3.35
CA ARG A 106 9.44 -25.15 -3.18
C ARG A 106 10.02 -26.54 -3.43
N SER A 107 11.27 -26.65 -3.87
CA SER A 107 11.89 -27.90 -4.30
C SER A 107 13.34 -27.98 -3.85
N ASP A 108 14.01 -29.07 -4.24
CA ASP A 108 15.44 -29.28 -3.99
C ASP A 108 16.28 -28.36 -4.90
N ARG A 109 16.90 -27.36 -4.29
CA ARG A 109 17.71 -26.32 -4.94
C ARG A 109 18.98 -26.90 -5.54
N VAL A 110 19.54 -27.96 -4.97
CA VAL A 110 20.71 -28.66 -5.53
C VAL A 110 20.32 -29.29 -6.86
N ARG A 111 19.20 -30.00 -6.93
CA ARG A 111 18.74 -30.62 -8.18
C ARG A 111 18.46 -29.57 -9.26
N ILE A 112 17.84 -28.45 -8.89
CA ILE A 112 17.57 -27.36 -9.82
C ILE A 112 18.89 -26.75 -10.34
N ALA A 113 19.85 -26.47 -9.46
CA ALA A 113 21.17 -25.96 -9.85
C ALA A 113 21.91 -26.92 -10.80
N LEU A 114 21.89 -28.22 -10.53
CA LEU A 114 22.52 -29.23 -11.38
C LEU A 114 21.80 -29.40 -12.72
N ALA A 115 20.46 -29.33 -12.73
CA ALA A 115 19.68 -29.34 -13.97
C ALA A 115 19.99 -28.11 -14.82
N GLY A 116 20.07 -26.92 -14.21
CA GLY A 116 20.49 -25.69 -14.87
C GLY A 116 21.89 -25.80 -15.49
N ALA A 117 22.86 -26.32 -14.71
CA ALA A 117 24.22 -26.55 -15.18
C ALA A 117 24.30 -27.60 -16.31
N ALA A 118 23.49 -28.66 -16.26
CA ALA A 118 23.42 -29.67 -17.32
C ALA A 118 22.82 -29.10 -18.62
N ILE A 119 21.73 -28.33 -18.50
CA ILE A 119 21.12 -27.59 -19.61
C ILE A 119 22.14 -26.64 -20.23
N TRP A 120 22.79 -25.83 -19.40
CA TRP A 120 23.86 -24.92 -19.82
C TRP A 120 24.97 -25.66 -20.59
N ALA A 121 25.44 -26.81 -20.07
CA ALA A 121 26.54 -27.55 -20.69
C ALA A 121 26.14 -28.13 -22.05
N ALA A 122 24.91 -28.65 -22.16
CA ALA A 122 24.38 -29.16 -23.43
C ALA A 122 24.26 -28.04 -24.49
N PHE A 123 23.79 -26.87 -24.09
CA PHE A 123 23.65 -25.73 -25.00
C PHE A 123 24.98 -25.02 -25.32
N SER A 124 25.94 -25.03 -24.39
CA SER A 124 27.33 -24.61 -24.64
C SER A 124 27.98 -25.51 -25.69
N LEU A 125 27.91 -26.85 -25.52
CA LEU A 125 28.34 -27.81 -26.56
C LEU A 125 27.65 -27.54 -27.90
N GLY A 126 26.34 -27.33 -27.85
CA GLY A 126 25.53 -27.01 -29.03
C GLY A 126 26.00 -25.75 -29.75
N THR A 127 26.53 -24.75 -29.04
CA THR A 127 27.12 -23.57 -29.68
C THR A 127 28.35 -23.95 -30.51
N GLY A 128 29.23 -24.82 -30.01
CA GLY A 128 30.34 -25.36 -30.80
C GLY A 128 29.87 -26.12 -32.04
N PHE A 129 28.63 -26.61 -32.06
CA PHE A 129 27.99 -27.28 -33.20
C PHE A 129 27.07 -26.38 -34.04
N ALA A 130 26.94 -25.08 -33.75
CA ALA A 130 26.05 -24.20 -34.49
C ALA A 130 26.45 -24.07 -35.98
N LEU A 131 25.59 -24.51 -36.89
CA LEU A 131 25.82 -24.42 -38.35
C LEU A 131 25.12 -23.22 -38.99
N THR A 132 24.16 -22.63 -38.29
CA THR A 132 23.36 -21.48 -38.77
C THR A 132 23.22 -20.44 -37.67
N MET A 133 22.96 -19.18 -38.06
CA MET A 133 22.68 -18.09 -37.13
C MET A 133 21.54 -18.45 -36.17
N TRP A 134 20.42 -18.98 -36.69
CA TRP A 134 19.28 -19.37 -35.85
C TRP A 134 19.63 -20.47 -34.84
N MET A 135 20.46 -21.44 -35.24
CA MET A 135 20.97 -22.43 -34.31
C MET A 135 21.82 -21.77 -33.21
N LEU A 136 22.71 -20.83 -33.56
CA LEU A 136 23.49 -20.07 -32.58
C LEU A 136 22.58 -19.32 -31.59
N VAL A 137 21.52 -18.64 -32.08
CA VAL A 137 20.56 -17.92 -31.21
C VAL A 137 19.88 -18.87 -30.22
N ILE A 138 19.40 -20.02 -30.70
CA ILE A 138 18.76 -21.03 -29.86
C ILE A 138 19.76 -21.57 -28.82
N MET A 139 20.99 -21.86 -29.24
CA MET A 139 22.02 -22.38 -28.34
C MET A 139 22.40 -21.37 -27.26
N ARG A 140 22.57 -20.09 -27.62
CA ARG A 140 22.89 -19.02 -26.67
C ARG A 140 21.73 -18.73 -25.72
N SER A 141 20.50 -18.78 -26.22
CA SER A 141 19.31 -18.63 -25.39
C SER A 141 19.19 -19.78 -24.38
N GLY A 142 19.39 -21.02 -24.81
CA GLY A 142 19.37 -22.19 -23.92
C GLY A 142 20.48 -22.17 -22.86
N SER A 143 21.69 -21.73 -23.23
CA SER A 143 22.79 -21.50 -22.29
C SER A 143 22.44 -20.43 -21.25
N ALA A 144 21.87 -19.30 -21.69
CA ALA A 144 21.43 -18.22 -20.81
C ALA A 144 20.32 -18.66 -19.84
N ILE A 145 19.38 -19.52 -20.29
CA ILE A 145 18.35 -20.12 -19.43
C ILE A 145 18.98 -21.04 -18.36
N GLY A 146 19.92 -21.89 -18.75
CA GLY A 146 20.65 -22.75 -17.80
C GLY A 146 21.40 -21.93 -16.75
N GLN A 147 22.00 -20.80 -17.16
CA GLN A 147 22.68 -19.84 -16.29
C GLN A 147 21.71 -19.07 -15.37
N ALA A 148 20.48 -18.79 -15.80
CA ALA A 148 19.48 -18.05 -15.01
C ALA A 148 19.19 -18.72 -13.66
N VAL A 149 19.48 -20.02 -13.54
CA VAL A 149 19.31 -20.81 -12.31
C VAL A 149 20.36 -20.47 -11.25
N VAL A 150 21.56 -20.05 -11.64
CA VAL A 150 22.70 -19.84 -10.73
C VAL A 150 22.36 -18.81 -9.67
N PHE A 151 21.81 -17.66 -10.07
CA PHE A 151 21.52 -16.55 -9.16
C PHE A 151 20.52 -16.88 -8.04
N PRO A 152 19.34 -17.48 -8.29
CA PRO A 152 18.41 -17.89 -7.23
C PRO A 152 18.92 -19.05 -6.38
N THR A 153 19.62 -20.03 -6.98
CA THR A 153 19.98 -21.28 -6.28
C THR A 153 21.29 -21.18 -5.52
N HIS A 154 22.38 -20.72 -6.13
CA HIS A 154 23.71 -20.73 -5.51
C HIS A 154 23.75 -19.82 -4.29
N ASN A 155 23.22 -18.60 -4.39
CA ASN A 155 23.20 -17.66 -3.27
C ASN A 155 22.38 -18.21 -2.09
N SER A 156 21.21 -18.79 -2.36
CA SER A 156 20.40 -19.40 -1.33
C SER A 156 21.05 -20.64 -0.71
N LEU A 157 21.69 -21.50 -1.50
CA LEU A 157 22.40 -22.69 -1.03
C LEU A 157 23.62 -22.32 -0.17
N ILE A 158 24.41 -21.34 -0.61
CA ILE A 158 25.56 -20.84 0.15
C ILE A 158 25.14 -20.34 1.53
N ALA A 159 24.02 -19.63 1.62
CA ALA A 159 23.50 -19.15 2.89
C ALA A 159 23.16 -20.30 3.86
N ASP A 160 22.55 -21.38 3.37
CA ASP A 160 22.09 -22.49 4.22
C ASP A 160 23.15 -23.58 4.45
N PHE A 161 24.16 -23.73 3.59
CA PHE A 161 25.27 -24.67 3.82
C PHE A 161 26.24 -24.21 4.91
N TYR A 162 26.36 -22.90 5.14
CA TYR A 162 27.46 -22.34 5.93
C TYR A 162 27.00 -21.44 7.08
N PRO A 163 27.71 -21.50 8.24
CA PRO A 163 27.42 -20.63 9.39
C PRO A 163 27.42 -19.14 9.07
N ILE A 164 26.60 -18.37 9.78
CA ILE A 164 26.44 -16.92 9.59
C ILE A 164 27.78 -16.17 9.60
N ALA A 165 28.65 -16.47 10.57
CA ALA A 165 29.95 -15.80 10.72
C ALA A 165 30.92 -16.06 9.55
N SER A 166 30.73 -17.13 8.79
CA SER A 166 31.58 -17.46 7.63
C SER A 166 31.02 -16.99 6.29
N ARG A 167 29.73 -16.62 6.21
CA ARG A 167 29.08 -16.23 4.94
C ARG A 167 29.86 -15.19 4.14
N PRO A 168 30.40 -14.08 4.69
CA PRO A 168 31.18 -13.12 3.91
C PRO A 168 32.39 -13.74 3.21
N LYS A 169 33.07 -14.70 3.86
CA LYS A 169 34.21 -15.43 3.28
C LYS A 169 33.74 -16.43 2.21
N VAL A 170 32.66 -17.16 2.46
CA VAL A 170 32.13 -18.14 1.50
C VAL A 170 31.67 -17.44 0.22
N TYR A 171 30.90 -16.36 0.33
CA TYR A 171 30.47 -15.56 -0.82
C TYR A 171 31.66 -14.97 -1.57
N SER A 172 32.70 -14.54 -0.86
CA SER A 172 33.93 -14.04 -1.49
C SER A 172 34.64 -15.15 -2.28
N TRP A 173 34.79 -16.35 -1.70
CA TRP A 173 35.32 -17.51 -2.41
C TRP A 173 34.51 -17.85 -3.66
N HIS A 174 33.19 -17.94 -3.52
CA HIS A 174 32.30 -18.20 -4.65
C HIS A 174 32.42 -17.14 -5.75
N ARG A 175 32.51 -15.85 -5.38
CA ARG A 175 32.65 -14.73 -6.32
C ARG A 175 34.02 -14.67 -7.01
N ALA A 176 35.09 -15.14 -6.35
CA ALA A 176 36.41 -15.26 -6.97
C ALA A 176 36.39 -16.18 -8.21
N ALA A 177 35.42 -17.11 -8.28
CA ALA A 177 35.21 -17.95 -9.45
C ALA A 177 34.95 -17.12 -10.72
N ASN A 178 34.31 -15.96 -10.62
CA ASN A 178 34.03 -15.09 -11.76
C ASN A 178 35.35 -14.52 -12.33
N SER A 179 36.19 -13.90 -11.50
CA SER A 179 37.45 -13.32 -11.98
C SER A 179 38.41 -14.40 -12.50
N ILE A 180 38.46 -15.58 -11.84
CA ILE A 180 39.28 -16.71 -12.30
C ILE A 180 38.75 -17.28 -13.62
N GLY A 181 37.44 -17.50 -13.72
CA GLY A 181 36.78 -17.95 -14.95
C GLY A 181 36.96 -16.95 -16.09
N SER A 182 36.94 -15.65 -15.80
CA SER A 182 37.17 -14.61 -16.81
C SER A 182 38.60 -14.67 -17.38
N ILE A 183 39.60 -14.77 -16.50
CA ILE A 183 41.02 -14.86 -16.89
C ILE A 183 41.27 -16.15 -17.69
N LEU A 184 40.81 -17.29 -17.18
CA LEU A 184 41.02 -18.57 -17.83
C LEU A 184 40.23 -18.69 -19.15
N GLY A 185 39.02 -18.14 -19.21
CA GLY A 185 38.15 -18.17 -20.39
C GLY A 185 38.76 -17.35 -21.52
N LEU A 186 39.31 -16.18 -21.19
CA LEU A 186 40.07 -15.36 -22.13
C LEU A 186 41.31 -16.08 -22.67
N LEU A 187 42.15 -16.63 -21.78
CA LEU A 187 43.42 -17.25 -22.17
C LEU A 187 43.24 -18.57 -22.92
N ILE A 188 42.40 -19.46 -22.37
CA ILE A 188 42.16 -20.79 -22.96
C ILE A 188 41.26 -20.67 -24.19
N GLY A 189 40.25 -19.79 -24.16
CA GLY A 189 39.34 -19.58 -25.28
C GLY A 189 40.06 -19.03 -26.51
N ALA A 190 40.83 -17.95 -26.34
CA ALA A 190 41.64 -17.40 -27.42
C ALA A 190 42.71 -18.39 -27.91
N GLY A 191 43.37 -19.11 -26.98
CA GLY A 191 44.37 -20.13 -27.32
C GLY A 191 43.79 -21.26 -28.17
N LEU A 192 42.67 -21.84 -27.75
CA LEU A 192 41.99 -22.91 -28.49
C LEU A 192 41.46 -22.45 -29.86
N ALA A 193 40.88 -21.25 -29.93
CA ALA A 193 40.42 -20.69 -31.19
C ALA A 193 41.57 -20.44 -32.18
N SER A 194 42.74 -19.99 -31.69
CA SER A 194 43.91 -19.75 -32.54
C SER A 194 44.52 -21.01 -33.15
N VAL A 195 44.40 -22.16 -32.47
CA VAL A 195 44.92 -23.46 -32.96
C VAL A 195 43.89 -24.19 -33.81
N PHE A 196 42.60 -24.00 -33.51
CA PHE A 196 41.50 -24.67 -34.19
C PHE A 196 40.58 -23.63 -34.85
N ASP A 197 39.40 -23.41 -34.28
CA ASP A 197 38.37 -22.48 -34.74
C ASP A 197 37.59 -21.98 -33.50
N TRP A 198 36.81 -20.91 -33.64
CA TRP A 198 36.02 -20.30 -32.55
C TRP A 198 35.07 -21.29 -31.85
N ARG A 199 34.77 -22.41 -32.51
CA ARG A 199 33.92 -23.50 -32.04
C ARG A 199 34.56 -24.37 -30.95
N ALA A 200 35.87 -24.56 -30.99
CA ALA A 200 36.59 -25.49 -30.12
C ALA A 200 36.50 -25.16 -28.63
N PRO A 201 36.62 -23.89 -28.19
CA PRO A 201 36.42 -23.49 -26.80
C PRO A 201 35.12 -24.01 -26.17
N PHE A 202 33.99 -23.89 -26.88
CA PHE A 202 32.67 -24.29 -26.40
C PHE A 202 32.50 -25.81 -26.27
N LEU A 203 33.25 -26.58 -27.07
CA LEU A 203 33.30 -28.04 -26.93
C LEU A 203 34.09 -28.48 -25.70
N VAL A 204 35.16 -27.74 -25.37
CA VAL A 204 36.06 -28.06 -24.25
C VAL A 204 35.47 -27.59 -22.92
N PHE A 205 34.91 -26.38 -22.84
CA PHE A 205 34.43 -25.79 -21.58
C PHE A 205 33.20 -26.47 -20.99
N ALA A 206 32.42 -27.21 -21.80
CA ALA A 206 31.33 -28.01 -21.26
C ALA A 206 31.80 -29.22 -20.44
N VAL A 207 33.01 -29.76 -20.70
CA VAL A 207 33.52 -30.96 -20.03
C VAL A 207 33.69 -30.76 -18.51
N PRO A 208 34.35 -29.69 -18.02
CA PRO A 208 34.39 -29.38 -16.59
C PRO A 208 33.01 -29.32 -15.94
N THR A 209 32.01 -28.71 -16.59
CA THR A 209 30.66 -28.61 -16.03
C THR A 209 29.98 -29.97 -15.97
N ILE A 210 30.12 -30.83 -16.97
CA ILE A 210 29.58 -32.21 -16.92
C ILE A 210 30.17 -32.98 -15.74
N LEU A 211 31.49 -32.88 -15.53
CA LEU A 211 32.15 -33.52 -14.39
C LEU A 211 31.68 -32.95 -13.04
N LEU A 212 31.48 -31.64 -12.95
CA LEU A 212 30.97 -30.97 -11.75
C LEU A 212 29.50 -31.28 -11.49
N VAL A 213 28.67 -31.45 -12.53
CA VAL A 213 27.28 -31.93 -12.40
C VAL A 213 27.28 -33.34 -11.81
N ILE A 214 28.13 -34.25 -12.32
CA ILE A 214 28.27 -35.61 -11.77
C ILE A 214 28.75 -35.59 -10.32
N ALA A 215 29.73 -34.74 -9.99
CA ALA A 215 30.15 -34.55 -8.60
C ALA A 215 28.99 -34.04 -7.74
N GLY A 216 28.27 -33.02 -8.22
CA GLY A 216 27.15 -32.41 -7.52
C GLY A 216 25.99 -33.36 -7.19
N LEU A 217 25.83 -34.49 -7.91
CA LEU A 217 24.82 -35.50 -7.59
C LEU A 217 24.98 -36.11 -6.17
N ARG A 218 26.12 -35.93 -5.52
CA ARG A 218 26.35 -36.34 -4.13
C ARG A 218 25.95 -35.28 -3.10
N LEU A 219 25.60 -34.07 -3.53
CA LEU A 219 25.14 -33.01 -2.65
C LEU A 219 23.68 -33.23 -2.27
N SER A 220 23.36 -32.90 -1.02
CA SER A 220 22.00 -32.83 -0.50
C SER A 220 21.65 -31.39 -0.19
N ASP A 221 20.41 -30.98 -0.46
CA ASP A 221 19.92 -29.64 -0.11
C ASP A 221 19.94 -29.46 1.42
N PRO A 222 20.62 -28.42 1.95
CA PRO A 222 20.56 -28.10 3.37
C PRO A 222 19.18 -27.53 3.72
N GLY A 223 18.63 -27.92 4.87
CA GLY A 223 17.37 -27.35 5.35
C GLY A 223 17.43 -25.82 5.49
N ARG A 224 16.33 -25.13 5.15
CA ARG A 224 16.29 -23.67 5.11
C ARG A 224 16.35 -23.05 6.50
N GLY A 225 17.27 -22.11 6.74
CA GLY A 225 17.30 -21.29 7.96
C GLY A 225 17.83 -21.99 9.21
N HIS A 226 18.53 -23.11 9.04
CA HIS A 226 19.05 -23.92 10.16
C HIS A 226 19.97 -23.12 11.09
N PHE A 227 20.93 -22.38 10.52
CA PHE A 227 21.90 -21.60 11.30
C PHE A 227 21.26 -20.37 11.97
N GLU A 228 20.27 -19.75 11.33
CA GLU A 228 19.51 -18.64 11.89
C GLU A 228 18.70 -19.10 13.12
N ARG A 229 18.06 -20.27 13.06
CA ARG A 229 17.35 -20.86 14.21
C ARG A 229 18.32 -21.25 15.32
N GLN A 230 19.46 -21.86 14.98
CA GLN A 230 20.50 -22.21 15.97
C GLN A 230 21.07 -20.98 16.68
N ALA A 231 21.19 -19.86 15.98
CA ALA A 231 21.68 -18.60 16.54
C ALA A 231 20.59 -17.81 17.30
N SER A 232 19.33 -18.24 17.26
CA SER A 232 18.26 -17.61 18.04
C SER A 232 18.34 -18.06 19.50
N ASP A 233 18.32 -17.11 20.44
CA ASP A 233 18.32 -17.37 21.90
C ASP A 233 17.01 -18.01 22.41
N LEU A 234 16.14 -18.45 21.50
CA LEU A 234 14.78 -18.91 21.77
C LEU A 234 14.67 -20.44 21.95
N GLY A 235 15.80 -21.17 21.91
CA GLY A 235 15.83 -22.62 22.19
C GLY A 235 15.10 -23.48 21.15
N ILE A 236 14.98 -22.97 19.92
CA ILE A 236 14.19 -23.58 18.84
C ILE A 236 14.93 -24.77 18.24
N ASP A 237 14.20 -25.83 17.90
CA ASP A 237 14.74 -26.98 17.18
C ASP A 237 15.33 -26.52 15.82
N PRO A 238 16.66 -26.61 15.63
CA PRO A 238 17.29 -26.20 14.38
C PRO A 238 16.82 -27.00 13.15
N GLY A 239 16.28 -28.21 13.37
CA GLY A 239 15.79 -29.11 12.32
C GLY A 239 14.36 -28.84 11.85
N LEU A 240 13.60 -27.97 12.53
CA LEU A 240 12.22 -27.66 12.16
C LEU A 240 12.18 -26.77 10.90
N GLU A 241 11.77 -27.35 9.77
CA GLU A 241 11.63 -26.62 8.50
C GLU A 241 10.21 -26.07 8.32
N GLU A 242 10.10 -24.78 7.99
CA GLU A 242 8.84 -24.14 7.67
C GLU A 242 8.34 -24.55 6.28
N PRO A 243 7.02 -24.66 6.07
CA PRO A 243 6.46 -24.96 4.75
C PRO A 243 6.82 -23.85 3.74
N PRO A 244 7.03 -24.21 2.46
CA PRO A 244 7.42 -23.24 1.46
C PRO A 244 6.23 -22.32 1.11
N PRO A 245 6.46 -21.01 0.96
CA PRO A 245 5.38 -20.06 0.75
C PRO A 245 4.81 -20.10 -0.66
N SER A 246 3.66 -19.45 -0.81
CA SER A 246 3.14 -19.11 -2.13
C SER A 246 3.95 -18.00 -2.82
N PHE A 247 3.74 -17.81 -4.13
CA PHE A 247 4.38 -16.70 -4.84
C PHE A 247 3.93 -15.35 -4.28
N ALA A 248 2.62 -15.15 -4.11
CA ALA A 248 2.06 -13.92 -3.57
C ALA A 248 2.54 -13.68 -2.13
N GLU A 249 2.57 -14.73 -1.31
CA GLU A 249 3.07 -14.68 0.06
C GLU A 249 4.56 -14.31 0.10
N ALA A 250 5.40 -14.95 -0.73
CA ALA A 250 6.83 -14.67 -0.83
C ALA A 250 7.12 -13.23 -1.26
N ILE A 251 6.38 -12.71 -2.25
CA ILE A 251 6.50 -11.31 -2.66
C ILE A 251 6.12 -10.37 -1.52
N ARG A 252 5.02 -10.64 -0.80
CA ARG A 252 4.62 -9.86 0.39
C ARG A 252 5.70 -9.87 1.47
N MET A 253 6.29 -11.03 1.77
CA MET A 253 7.40 -11.18 2.72
C MET A 253 8.64 -10.38 2.32
N VAL A 254 9.03 -10.42 1.05
CA VAL A 254 10.22 -9.69 0.56
C VAL A 254 9.96 -8.19 0.59
N TRP A 255 8.72 -7.76 0.28
CA TRP A 255 8.37 -6.34 0.19
C TRP A 255 8.21 -5.64 1.55
N THR A 256 7.87 -6.39 2.61
CA THR A 256 7.79 -5.83 3.97
C THR A 256 9.17 -5.46 4.53
N VAL A 257 10.24 -6.08 4.05
CA VAL A 257 11.62 -5.79 4.46
C VAL A 257 12.10 -4.46 3.85
N ARG A 258 12.31 -3.44 4.68
CA ARG A 258 12.64 -2.06 4.26
C ARG A 258 14.00 -1.97 3.57
N SER A 259 14.98 -2.69 4.09
CA SER A 259 16.33 -2.78 3.51
C SER A 259 16.31 -3.34 2.09
N LEU A 260 15.49 -4.35 1.80
CA LEU A 260 15.33 -4.89 0.45
C LEU A 260 14.72 -3.87 -0.51
N ARG A 261 13.65 -3.17 -0.09
CA ARG A 261 13.06 -2.09 -0.90
C ARG A 261 14.09 -1.00 -1.26
N ARG A 262 14.91 -0.56 -0.29
CA ARG A 262 15.98 0.42 -0.54
C ARG A 262 17.05 -0.11 -1.50
N ILE A 263 17.44 -1.36 -1.38
CA ILE A 263 18.39 -2.00 -2.31
C ILE A 263 17.79 -2.05 -3.71
N PHE A 264 16.54 -2.49 -3.86
CA PHE A 264 15.85 -2.56 -5.15
C PHE A 264 15.76 -1.20 -5.82
N THR A 265 15.48 -0.13 -5.07
CA THR A 265 15.50 1.24 -5.62
C THR A 265 16.90 1.71 -6.06
N ALA A 266 17.97 1.16 -5.49
CA ALA A 266 19.35 1.50 -5.87
C ALA A 266 19.83 0.72 -7.12
N LEU A 267 19.29 -0.49 -7.36
CA LEU A 267 19.74 -1.39 -8.43
C LEU A 267 19.66 -0.79 -9.85
N PRO A 268 18.62 -0.05 -10.27
CA PRO A 268 18.61 0.58 -11.59
C PRO A 268 19.81 1.50 -11.82
N PHE A 269 20.15 2.32 -10.83
CA PHE A 269 21.26 3.27 -10.91
C PHE A 269 22.62 2.56 -10.91
N LEU A 270 22.80 1.58 -10.02
CA LEU A 270 24.02 0.77 -9.95
C LEU A 270 24.21 -0.07 -11.23
N ALA A 271 23.13 -0.65 -11.76
CA ALA A 271 23.17 -1.39 -13.01
C ALA A 271 23.52 -0.51 -14.20
N ALA A 272 22.82 0.63 -14.36
CA ALA A 272 23.09 1.58 -15.44
C ALA A 272 24.54 2.05 -15.43
N SER A 273 25.06 2.39 -14.25
CA SER A 273 26.43 2.89 -14.10
C SER A 273 27.50 1.81 -14.24
N ILE A 274 27.35 0.63 -13.64
CA ILE A 274 28.35 -0.45 -13.73
C ILE A 274 28.41 -1.00 -15.15
N VAL A 275 27.25 -1.33 -15.73
CA VAL A 275 27.18 -1.89 -17.10
C VAL A 275 27.55 -0.81 -18.11
N GLY A 276 27.02 0.41 -17.97
CA GLY A 276 27.36 1.55 -18.84
C GLY A 276 28.85 1.90 -18.79
N PHE A 277 29.46 1.95 -17.60
CA PHE A 277 30.90 2.16 -17.44
C PHE A 277 31.71 1.05 -18.11
N ALA A 278 31.35 -0.22 -17.92
CA ALA A 278 32.07 -1.34 -18.56
C ALA A 278 31.99 -1.28 -20.10
N SER A 279 30.82 -0.96 -20.65
CA SER A 279 30.62 -0.80 -22.10
C SER A 279 31.45 0.37 -22.66
N LEU A 280 31.41 1.54 -22.01
CA LEU A 280 32.16 2.72 -22.46
C LEU A 280 33.67 2.61 -22.21
N ALA A 281 34.10 1.91 -21.17
CA ALA A 281 35.51 1.68 -20.89
C ALA A 281 36.18 0.87 -22.02
N SER A 282 35.46 -0.10 -22.57
CA SER A 282 35.91 -0.84 -23.76
C SER A 282 36.06 0.06 -25.00
N LEU A 283 35.13 1.02 -25.19
CA LEU A 283 35.20 2.00 -26.28
C LEU A 283 36.35 2.99 -26.08
N GLN A 284 36.63 3.44 -24.86
CA GLN A 284 37.76 4.32 -24.58
C GLN A 284 39.09 3.68 -24.99
N TYR A 285 39.27 2.38 -24.74
CA TYR A 285 40.46 1.66 -25.20
C TYR A 285 40.58 1.62 -26.72
N ALA A 286 39.48 1.39 -27.43
CA ALA A 286 39.46 1.35 -28.88
C ALA A 286 39.75 2.74 -29.48
N GLU A 287 39.04 3.78 -29.05
CA GLU A 287 39.03 5.08 -29.74
C GLU A 287 40.11 6.05 -29.25
N THR A 288 40.48 6.02 -27.96
CA THR A 288 41.50 6.96 -27.43
C THR A 288 42.91 6.46 -27.67
N PHE A 289 43.08 5.15 -27.57
CA PHE A 289 44.39 4.52 -27.49
C PHE A 289 44.68 3.59 -28.66
N ASP A 290 43.76 3.54 -29.63
CA ASP A 290 43.89 2.75 -30.85
C ASP A 290 44.18 1.26 -30.55
N LEU A 291 43.61 0.75 -29.45
CA LEU A 291 43.76 -0.65 -29.07
C LEU A 291 42.78 -1.49 -29.88
N GLU A 292 43.34 -2.29 -30.78
CA GLU A 292 42.63 -3.36 -31.47
C GLU A 292 42.08 -4.41 -30.47
N GLU A 293 41.32 -5.39 -30.97
CA GLU A 293 40.62 -6.41 -30.18
C GLU A 293 41.54 -7.17 -29.20
N LEU A 294 42.69 -7.66 -29.68
CA LEU A 294 43.69 -8.31 -28.84
C LEU A 294 44.31 -7.35 -27.83
N GLY A 295 44.53 -6.09 -28.21
CA GLY A 295 45.05 -5.05 -27.31
C GLY A 295 44.09 -4.77 -26.14
N ARG A 296 42.78 -4.71 -26.39
CA ARG A 296 41.73 -4.55 -25.37
C ARG A 296 41.63 -5.75 -24.45
N ALA A 297 41.71 -6.97 -25.00
CA ALA A 297 41.77 -8.20 -24.23
C ALA A 297 42.96 -8.20 -23.25
N TRP A 298 44.16 -7.89 -23.74
CA TRP A 298 45.36 -7.78 -22.88
C TRP A 298 45.26 -6.65 -21.86
N ALA A 299 44.59 -5.54 -22.19
CA ALA A 299 44.33 -4.46 -21.24
C ALA A 299 43.41 -4.88 -20.09
N ASN A 300 42.49 -5.82 -20.31
CA ASN A 300 41.58 -6.34 -19.27
C ASN A 300 42.21 -7.37 -18.34
N VAL A 301 43.28 -8.10 -18.75
CA VAL A 301 43.92 -9.10 -17.89
C VAL A 301 44.43 -8.49 -16.56
N PRO A 302 45.18 -7.37 -16.55
CA PRO A 302 45.56 -6.70 -15.31
C PRO A 302 44.36 -6.23 -14.48
N VAL A 303 43.29 -5.75 -15.13
CA VAL A 303 42.06 -5.32 -14.44
C VAL A 303 41.44 -6.49 -13.67
N GLN A 304 41.34 -7.66 -14.29
CA GLN A 304 40.81 -8.89 -13.67
C GLN A 304 41.67 -9.40 -12.51
N LEU A 305 43.01 -9.23 -12.59
CA LEU A 305 43.90 -9.56 -11.48
C LEU A 305 43.70 -8.62 -10.27
N VAL A 306 43.46 -7.34 -10.52
CA VAL A 306 43.11 -6.38 -9.45
C VAL A 306 41.73 -6.69 -8.89
N GLU A 307 40.77 -7.09 -9.71
CA GLU A 307 39.45 -7.53 -9.26
C GLU A 307 39.55 -8.75 -8.34
N LEU A 308 40.31 -9.77 -8.73
CA LEU A 308 40.56 -10.96 -7.90
C LEU A 308 41.23 -10.59 -6.58
N ALA A 309 42.23 -9.71 -6.60
CA ALA A 309 42.85 -9.18 -5.37
C ALA A 309 41.83 -8.41 -4.52
N GLY A 310 40.93 -7.67 -5.16
CA GLY A 310 39.80 -6.96 -4.55
C GLY A 310 38.82 -7.92 -3.86
N VAL A 311 38.47 -9.05 -4.48
CA VAL A 311 37.64 -10.10 -3.84
C VAL A 311 38.31 -10.61 -2.57
N VAL A 312 39.61 -10.93 -2.63
CA VAL A 312 40.38 -11.46 -1.48
C VAL A 312 40.52 -10.44 -0.36
N LEU A 313 40.82 -9.18 -0.71
CA LEU A 313 40.89 -8.07 0.24
C LEU A 313 39.52 -7.79 0.85
N GLY A 314 38.48 -7.78 0.03
CA GLY A 314 37.08 -7.65 0.40
C GLY A 314 36.67 -8.72 1.41
N ALA A 315 37.04 -9.98 1.20
CA ALA A 315 36.80 -11.05 2.17
C ALA A 315 37.32 -10.69 3.57
N ARG A 316 38.52 -10.12 3.66
CA ARG A 316 39.14 -9.72 4.93
C ARG A 316 38.47 -8.49 5.54
N LEU A 317 38.26 -7.45 4.73
CA LEU A 317 37.69 -6.19 5.18
C LEU A 317 36.22 -6.36 5.60
N THR A 318 35.40 -6.98 4.76
CA THR A 318 33.98 -7.23 5.04
C THR A 318 33.80 -8.20 6.20
N SER A 319 34.59 -9.27 6.31
CA SER A 319 34.53 -10.15 7.50
C SER A 319 34.87 -9.40 8.78
N LYS A 320 35.88 -8.52 8.75
CA LYS A 320 36.27 -7.72 9.92
C LYS A 320 35.21 -6.67 10.26
N ALA A 321 34.61 -6.01 9.26
CA ALA A 321 33.53 -5.06 9.45
C ALA A 321 32.28 -5.76 10.01
N PHE A 322 31.90 -6.90 9.43
CA PHE A 322 30.79 -7.74 9.86
C PHE A 322 30.95 -8.24 11.30
N ALA A 323 32.16 -8.66 11.68
CA ALA A 323 32.45 -9.11 13.05
C ALA A 323 32.45 -7.97 14.08
N LYS A 324 32.75 -6.73 13.69
CA LYS A 324 32.86 -5.59 14.62
C LYS A 324 31.60 -4.76 14.75
N GLY A 325 30.88 -4.55 13.65
CA GLY A 325 29.74 -3.64 13.58
C GLY A 325 28.57 -4.23 12.79
N GLY A 326 28.54 -5.56 12.64
CA GLY A 326 27.43 -6.26 12.01
C GLY A 326 27.21 -5.95 10.53
N PRO A 327 26.03 -6.30 10.01
CA PRO A 327 25.62 -6.07 8.62
C PRO A 327 25.60 -4.60 8.21
N SER A 328 25.20 -3.67 9.09
CA SER A 328 25.17 -2.22 8.79
C SER A 328 26.55 -1.62 8.49
N ALA A 329 27.62 -2.13 9.13
CA ALA A 329 28.98 -1.67 8.87
C ALA A 329 29.43 -1.88 7.42
N ILE A 330 28.91 -2.90 6.72
CA ILE A 330 29.23 -3.16 5.31
C ILE A 330 28.69 -2.03 4.42
N PHE A 331 27.47 -1.55 4.69
CA PHE A 331 26.85 -0.49 3.91
C PHE A 331 27.53 0.89 4.13
N ASN A 332 28.20 1.09 5.27
CA ASN A 332 29.08 2.24 5.47
C ASN A 332 30.32 2.20 4.56
N VAL A 333 30.97 1.04 4.48
CA VAL A 333 32.12 0.84 3.57
C VAL A 333 31.68 1.02 2.12
N LEU A 334 30.46 0.62 1.77
CA LEU A 334 29.91 0.76 0.43
C LEU A 334 29.76 2.23 -0.02
N GLY A 335 29.27 3.11 0.85
CA GLY A 335 29.15 4.52 0.54
C GLY A 335 30.52 5.17 0.24
N VAL A 336 31.53 4.82 1.03
CA VAL A 336 32.91 5.28 0.79
C VAL A 336 33.47 4.69 -0.51
N ALA A 337 33.27 3.39 -0.74
CA ALA A 337 33.69 2.71 -1.96
C ALA A 337 33.03 3.33 -3.21
N ALA A 338 31.76 3.74 -3.13
CA ALA A 338 31.05 4.38 -4.22
C ALA A 338 31.67 5.75 -4.57
N VAL A 339 32.01 6.56 -3.57
CA VAL A 339 32.70 7.85 -3.79
C VAL A 339 34.09 7.63 -4.40
N VAL A 340 34.87 6.70 -3.84
CA VAL A 340 36.22 6.39 -4.34
C VAL A 340 36.17 5.89 -5.78
N ALA A 341 35.30 4.92 -6.10
CA ALA A 341 35.16 4.41 -7.46
C ALA A 341 34.63 5.48 -8.43
N SER A 342 33.79 6.41 -7.99
CA SER A 342 33.35 7.56 -8.81
C SER A 342 34.51 8.49 -9.18
N VAL A 343 35.35 8.83 -8.21
CA VAL A 343 36.53 9.68 -8.44
C VAL A 343 37.54 8.98 -9.36
N LEU A 344 37.77 7.68 -9.14
CA LEU A 344 38.64 6.87 -10.00
C LEU A 344 38.07 6.75 -11.42
N ALA A 345 36.75 6.63 -11.59
CA ALA A 345 36.09 6.59 -12.89
C ALA A 345 36.24 7.92 -13.67
N VAL A 346 36.16 9.07 -12.98
CA VAL A 346 36.50 10.38 -13.57
C VAL A 346 37.96 10.40 -14.02
N GLY A 347 38.88 9.92 -13.16
CA GLY A 347 40.29 9.80 -13.52
C GLY A 347 40.51 8.91 -14.75
N PHE A 348 39.80 7.78 -14.83
CA PHE A 348 39.85 6.87 -15.97
C PHE A 348 39.37 7.56 -17.26
N ALA A 349 38.28 8.32 -17.21
CA ALA A 349 37.77 9.09 -18.35
C ALA A 349 38.77 10.14 -18.88
N LEU A 350 39.61 10.66 -17.99
CA LEU A 350 40.62 11.68 -18.29
C LEU A 350 42.03 11.09 -18.46
N ALA A 351 42.17 9.76 -18.51
CA ALA A 351 43.47 9.09 -18.52
C ALA A 351 44.33 9.52 -19.73
N PRO A 352 45.56 10.00 -19.52
CA PRO A 352 46.42 10.49 -20.60
C PRO A 352 47.10 9.38 -21.40
N ASN A 353 47.21 8.17 -20.84
CA ASN A 353 47.87 7.03 -21.50
C ASN A 353 47.24 5.69 -21.09
N VAL A 354 47.47 4.65 -21.92
CA VAL A 354 46.93 3.30 -21.73
C VAL A 354 47.26 2.71 -20.35
N GLY A 355 48.50 2.87 -19.89
CA GLY A 355 48.93 2.32 -18.60
C GLY A 355 48.16 2.91 -17.42
N THR A 356 47.95 4.24 -17.43
CA THR A 356 47.10 4.91 -16.43
C THR A 356 45.64 4.52 -16.53
N ALA A 357 45.12 4.32 -17.74
CA ALA A 357 43.75 3.88 -17.96
C ALA A 357 43.53 2.47 -17.40
N ILE A 358 44.42 1.52 -17.70
CA ILE A 358 44.36 0.15 -17.17
C ILE A 358 44.44 0.15 -15.64
N ALA A 359 45.37 0.92 -15.06
CA ALA A 359 45.51 1.00 -13.61
C ALA A 359 44.24 1.56 -12.94
N LEU A 360 43.69 2.67 -13.45
CA LEU A 360 42.48 3.29 -12.89
C LEU A 360 41.24 2.42 -13.09
N HIS A 361 41.09 1.77 -14.25
CA HIS A 361 40.01 0.80 -14.48
C HIS A 361 40.10 -0.37 -13.49
N GLY A 362 41.30 -0.94 -13.30
CA GLY A 362 41.55 -1.97 -12.28
C GLY A 362 41.15 -1.52 -10.88
N LEU A 363 41.50 -0.29 -10.48
CA LEU A 363 41.13 0.25 -9.17
C LEU A 363 39.61 0.49 -9.03
N VAL A 364 38.93 0.95 -10.07
CA VAL A 364 37.45 1.06 -10.09
C VAL A 364 36.82 -0.32 -9.87
N ALA A 365 37.19 -1.31 -10.70
CA ALA A 365 36.66 -2.67 -10.63
C ALA A 365 36.95 -3.35 -9.28
N GLY A 366 38.20 -3.24 -8.79
CA GLY A 366 38.59 -3.78 -7.50
C GLY A 366 37.81 -3.16 -6.33
N THR A 367 37.59 -1.84 -6.35
CA THR A 367 36.82 -1.12 -5.30
C THR A 367 35.36 -1.58 -5.25
N LEU A 368 34.73 -1.76 -6.41
CA LEU A 368 33.35 -2.25 -6.53
C LEU A 368 33.18 -3.67 -5.95
N VAL A 369 34.12 -4.56 -6.25
CA VAL A 369 34.01 -5.98 -5.88
C VAL A 369 34.35 -6.25 -4.41
N ILE A 370 35.14 -5.40 -3.77
CA ILE A 370 35.48 -5.50 -2.33
C ILE A 370 34.24 -5.63 -1.44
N VAL A 371 33.16 -4.92 -1.78
CA VAL A 371 31.97 -4.81 -0.90
C VAL A 371 30.89 -5.82 -1.25
N GLY A 372 30.88 -6.32 -2.48
CA GLY A 372 29.84 -7.20 -3.02
C GLY A 372 29.56 -8.46 -2.17
N PRO A 373 30.56 -9.27 -1.76
CA PRO A 373 30.35 -10.43 -0.89
C PRO A 373 29.72 -10.09 0.47
N GLY A 374 30.09 -8.93 1.04
CA GLY A 374 29.49 -8.44 2.28
C GLY A 374 28.00 -8.15 2.09
N VAL A 375 27.63 -7.46 1.00
CA VAL A 375 26.21 -7.16 0.70
C VAL A 375 25.41 -8.45 0.55
N MET A 376 25.93 -9.46 -0.14
CA MET A 376 25.26 -10.76 -0.29
C MET A 376 25.11 -11.50 1.05
N ALA A 377 26.13 -11.44 1.91
CA ALA A 377 26.05 -11.99 3.26
C ALA A 377 24.96 -11.26 4.08
N SER A 378 24.93 -9.93 4.09
CA SER A 378 23.89 -9.14 4.78
C SER A 378 22.49 -9.42 4.25
N LEU A 379 22.32 -9.49 2.92
CA LEU A 379 21.06 -9.86 2.28
C LEU A 379 20.60 -11.26 2.69
N SER A 380 21.51 -12.22 2.79
CA SER A 380 21.17 -13.59 3.20
C SER A 380 20.59 -13.70 4.62
N LEU A 381 20.87 -12.70 5.48
CA LEU A 381 20.30 -12.60 6.83
C LEU A 381 18.98 -11.84 6.85
N ALA A 382 18.84 -10.82 5.99
CA ALA A 382 17.67 -9.95 5.93
C ALA A 382 16.51 -10.56 5.12
N ILE A 383 16.79 -11.49 4.21
CA ILE A 383 15.77 -12.19 3.46
C ILE A 383 15.26 -13.38 4.28
N PRO A 384 13.93 -13.54 4.47
CA PRO A 384 13.36 -14.69 5.17
C PRO A 384 13.82 -16.03 4.57
N PRO A 385 14.27 -17.02 5.38
CA PRO A 385 14.87 -18.26 4.87
C PRO A 385 14.00 -19.06 3.89
N ARG A 386 12.68 -19.09 4.10
CA ARG A 386 11.72 -19.82 3.25
C ARG A 386 11.41 -19.16 1.90
N ALA A 387 11.79 -17.89 1.73
CA ALA A 387 11.60 -17.10 0.51
C ALA A 387 12.94 -16.59 -0.04
N ARG A 388 14.04 -17.27 0.31
CA ARG A 388 15.39 -16.74 0.09
C ARG A 388 15.76 -16.67 -1.39
N ALA A 389 15.36 -17.67 -2.18
CA ALA A 389 15.62 -17.62 -3.62
C ALA A 389 14.85 -16.46 -4.27
N ILE A 390 13.58 -16.27 -3.91
CA ILE A 390 12.75 -15.17 -4.43
C ILE A 390 13.32 -13.81 -4.02
N GLY A 391 13.73 -13.65 -2.76
CA GLY A 391 14.32 -12.39 -2.28
C GLY A 391 15.58 -11.99 -3.03
N PHE A 392 16.43 -12.95 -3.42
CA PHE A 392 17.55 -12.66 -4.31
C PHE A 392 17.07 -12.30 -5.73
N SER A 393 16.21 -13.12 -6.34
CA SER A 393 15.81 -12.96 -7.74
C SER A 393 14.96 -11.72 -8.04
N VAL A 394 14.09 -11.27 -7.12
CA VAL A 394 13.27 -10.07 -7.35
C VAL A 394 14.15 -8.85 -7.64
N GLY A 395 15.31 -8.73 -6.99
CA GLY A 395 16.27 -7.67 -7.27
C GLY A 395 16.79 -7.67 -8.71
N ALA A 396 16.90 -8.83 -9.37
CA ALA A 396 17.36 -8.91 -10.76
C ALA A 396 16.40 -8.20 -11.73
N LEU A 397 15.10 -8.15 -11.44
CA LEU A 397 14.13 -7.40 -12.27
C LEU A 397 14.34 -5.89 -12.17
N TRP A 398 14.87 -5.40 -11.04
CA TRP A 398 15.18 -3.98 -10.84
C TRP A 398 16.46 -3.53 -11.55
N VAL A 399 17.22 -4.46 -12.13
CA VAL A 399 18.32 -4.13 -13.06
C VAL A 399 17.76 -3.63 -14.40
N LEU A 400 16.59 -4.13 -14.83
CA LEU A 400 16.03 -3.86 -16.16
C LEU A 400 15.80 -2.37 -16.45
N PRO A 401 15.19 -1.56 -15.54
CA PRO A 401 15.05 -0.12 -15.78
C PRO A 401 16.40 0.59 -15.94
N GLY A 402 17.44 0.12 -15.26
CA GLY A 402 18.81 0.65 -15.40
C GLY A 402 19.41 0.38 -16.78
N LEU A 403 19.13 -0.78 -17.37
CA LEU A 403 19.60 -1.10 -18.73
C LEU A 403 18.97 -0.19 -19.80
N LEU A 404 17.75 0.31 -19.57
CA LEU A 404 17.11 1.30 -20.47
C LEU A 404 17.81 2.66 -20.48
N VAL A 405 18.64 2.96 -19.48
CA VAL A 405 19.42 4.20 -19.42
C VAL A 405 20.66 4.12 -20.33
N ILE A 406 21.20 2.92 -20.59
CA ILE A 406 22.45 2.72 -21.35
C ILE A 406 22.40 3.35 -22.75
N PRO A 407 21.33 3.20 -23.57
CA PRO A 407 21.25 3.85 -24.88
C PRO A 407 21.34 5.38 -24.81
N PHE A 408 20.78 6.02 -23.78
CA PHE A 408 20.86 7.47 -23.59
C PHE A 408 22.29 7.94 -23.32
N VAL A 409 23.04 7.12 -22.59
CA VAL A 409 24.45 7.36 -22.28
C VAL A 409 25.30 7.19 -23.54
N GLY A 410 25.01 6.17 -24.34
CA GLY A 410 25.60 5.99 -25.67
C GLY A 410 25.37 7.21 -26.55
N TRP A 411 24.13 7.73 -26.59
CA TRP A 411 23.79 8.96 -27.33
C TRP A 411 24.60 10.19 -26.87
N ILE A 412 24.82 10.37 -25.56
CA ILE A 412 25.71 11.44 -25.05
C ILE A 412 27.14 11.23 -25.58
N GLY A 413 27.60 9.98 -25.60
CA GLY A 413 28.89 9.61 -26.17
C GLY A 413 29.00 9.94 -27.67
N ASP A 414 27.95 9.66 -28.44
CA ASP A 414 27.93 9.94 -29.88
C ASP A 414 27.84 11.46 -30.18
N ALA A 415 27.05 12.20 -29.41
CA ALA A 415 26.79 13.62 -29.65
C ALA A 415 27.94 14.54 -29.20
N HIS A 416 28.60 14.22 -28.08
CA HIS A 416 29.59 15.09 -27.45
C HIS A 416 30.98 14.43 -27.32
N GLY A 417 31.11 13.15 -27.65
CA GLY A 417 32.31 12.33 -27.51
C GLY A 417 32.21 11.35 -26.34
N PHE A 418 32.69 10.11 -26.50
CA PHE A 418 32.54 9.02 -25.53
C PHE A 418 33.04 9.36 -24.11
N ARG A 419 34.04 10.26 -23.97
CA ARG A 419 34.51 10.76 -22.66
C ARG A 419 33.40 11.44 -21.86
N TRP A 420 32.50 12.17 -22.51
CA TRP A 420 31.33 12.76 -21.85
C TRP A 420 30.31 11.72 -21.42
N GLY A 421 30.12 10.67 -22.24
CA GLY A 421 29.33 9.50 -21.83
C GLY A 421 29.90 8.84 -20.57
N LEU A 422 31.22 8.72 -20.48
CA LEU A 422 31.89 8.13 -19.32
C LEU A 422 31.83 9.06 -18.09
N LEU A 423 31.94 10.37 -18.28
CA LEU A 423 31.77 11.37 -17.21
C LEU A 423 30.31 11.51 -16.73
N ALA A 424 29.34 11.03 -17.50
CA ALA A 424 27.94 10.94 -17.07
C ALA A 424 27.69 9.77 -16.10
N MET A 425 28.58 8.77 -16.02
CA MET A 425 28.41 7.60 -15.14
C MET A 425 28.63 7.88 -13.65
N PRO A 426 29.67 8.62 -13.21
CA PRO A 426 29.93 8.88 -11.80
C PRO A 426 28.75 9.48 -11.02
N PRO A 427 28.00 10.49 -11.53
CA PRO A 427 26.82 10.99 -10.82
C PRO A 427 25.73 9.92 -10.63
N VAL A 428 25.45 9.12 -11.66
CA VAL A 428 24.47 8.01 -11.60
C VAL A 428 24.93 6.95 -10.59
N PHE A 429 26.23 6.63 -10.61
CA PHE A 429 26.83 5.69 -9.68
C PHE A 429 26.80 6.19 -8.23
N LEU A 430 27.04 7.50 -8.00
CA LEU A 430 26.92 8.12 -6.67
C LEU A 430 25.48 8.06 -6.15
N VAL A 431 24.47 8.32 -6.99
CA VAL A 431 23.06 8.19 -6.60
C VAL A 431 22.78 6.75 -6.14
N GLY A 432 23.14 5.76 -6.96
CA GLY A 432 23.01 4.34 -6.59
C GLY A 432 23.76 3.98 -5.31
N GLY A 433 24.99 4.49 -5.18
CA GLY A 433 25.88 4.30 -4.03
C GLY A 433 25.34 4.90 -2.72
N PHE A 434 24.75 6.09 -2.76
CA PHE A 434 24.13 6.71 -1.58
C PHE A 434 22.81 6.05 -1.20
N LEU A 435 21.99 5.67 -2.19
CA LEU A 435 20.76 4.92 -1.95
C LEU A 435 21.06 3.58 -1.26
N ILE A 436 22.04 2.83 -1.74
CA ILE A 436 22.42 1.56 -1.10
C ILE A 436 23.11 1.78 0.25
N ALA A 437 23.90 2.85 0.43
CA ALA A 437 24.51 3.17 1.72
C ALA A 437 23.46 3.54 2.79
N SER A 438 22.31 4.10 2.38
CA SER A 438 21.20 4.42 3.29
C SER A 438 20.61 3.19 3.99
N VAL A 439 20.84 1.97 3.46
CA VAL A 439 20.38 0.70 4.04
C VAL A 439 20.95 0.47 5.45
N ARG A 440 22.12 1.06 5.76
CA ARG A 440 22.76 0.97 7.08
C ARG A 440 21.82 1.31 8.24
N SER A 441 20.87 2.21 8.04
CA SER A 441 20.01 2.72 9.11
C SER A 441 18.82 1.81 9.43
N VAL A 442 18.63 0.72 8.67
CA VAL A 442 17.45 -0.15 8.80
C VAL A 442 17.77 -1.64 8.77
N ILE A 443 18.94 -2.05 8.26
CA ILE A 443 19.25 -3.46 8.02
C ILE A 443 19.32 -4.30 9.30
N ASP A 444 19.93 -3.79 10.36
CA ASP A 444 20.10 -4.56 11.61
C ASP A 444 18.72 -4.81 12.27
N ASP A 445 17.87 -3.78 12.31
CA ASP A 445 16.48 -3.91 12.76
C ASP A 445 15.70 -4.94 11.93
N ASP A 446 15.82 -4.88 10.60
CA ASP A 446 15.09 -5.78 9.70
C ASP A 446 15.56 -7.24 9.88
N ILE A 447 16.86 -7.48 10.04
CA ILE A 447 17.41 -8.81 10.32
C ILE A 447 16.86 -9.35 11.64
N ALA A 448 16.91 -8.55 12.71
CA ALA A 448 16.38 -8.95 14.00
C ALA A 448 14.90 -9.34 13.90
N GLN A 449 14.08 -8.52 13.21
CA GLN A 449 12.66 -8.82 13.00
C GLN A 449 12.40 -10.10 12.22
N VAL A 450 13.13 -10.32 11.12
CA VAL A 450 12.95 -11.52 10.28
C VAL A 450 13.28 -12.77 11.09
N TRP A 451 14.32 -12.71 11.92
CA TRP A 451 14.76 -13.84 12.73
C TRP A 451 13.82 -14.11 13.88
N THR A 452 13.49 -13.09 14.68
CA THR A 452 12.52 -13.23 15.77
C THR A 452 11.17 -13.69 15.23
N GLY A 453 10.70 -13.13 14.12
CA GLY A 453 9.44 -13.54 13.50
C GLY A 453 9.46 -15.00 13.03
N ALA A 454 10.52 -15.44 12.34
CA ALA A 454 10.65 -16.83 11.89
C ALA A 454 10.71 -17.80 13.08
N ALA A 455 11.49 -17.43 14.10
CA ALA A 455 11.61 -18.17 15.34
C ALA A 455 10.27 -18.33 16.07
N THR A 456 9.55 -17.22 16.29
CA THR A 456 8.22 -17.22 16.94
C THR A 456 7.23 -18.09 16.17
N ARG A 457 7.17 -17.97 14.84
CA ARG A 457 6.27 -18.80 14.01
C ARG A 457 6.58 -20.28 14.10
N ALA A 458 7.85 -20.65 13.99
CA ALA A 458 8.29 -22.04 14.07
C ALA A 458 7.90 -22.68 15.42
N GLN A 459 8.10 -21.94 16.52
CA GLN A 459 7.68 -22.39 17.84
C GLN A 459 6.15 -22.54 17.95
N MET A 460 5.39 -21.55 17.47
CA MET A 460 3.92 -21.60 17.50
C MET A 460 3.34 -22.78 16.71
N ILE A 461 3.91 -23.08 15.54
CA ILE A 461 3.48 -24.23 14.71
C ILE A 461 3.73 -25.55 15.45
N LYS A 462 4.89 -25.68 16.12
CA LYS A 462 5.22 -26.86 16.92
C LYS A 462 4.30 -27.00 18.13
N ASP A 463 4.06 -25.91 18.87
CA ASP A 463 3.16 -25.92 20.03
C ASP A 463 1.73 -26.28 19.64
N ARG A 464 1.26 -25.89 18.44
CA ARG A 464 -0.02 -26.34 17.91
C ARG A 464 -0.04 -27.84 17.61
N ALA A 465 1.02 -28.37 17.01
CA ALA A 465 1.15 -29.81 16.75
C ALA A 465 1.15 -30.63 18.07
N ASP A 466 1.70 -30.05 19.15
CA ASP A 466 1.68 -30.63 20.50
C ASP A 466 0.33 -30.44 21.23
N GLY A 467 -0.66 -29.76 20.62
CA GLY A 467 -1.96 -29.46 21.22
C GLY A 467 -1.94 -28.37 22.31
N LYS A 468 -0.90 -27.53 22.34
CA LYS A 468 -0.68 -26.49 23.35
C LYS A 468 -1.06 -25.08 22.87
N LEU A 469 -1.38 -24.91 21.59
CA LEU A 469 -1.69 -23.60 20.98
C LEU A 469 -3.18 -23.54 20.56
N PRO A 470 -3.84 -22.37 20.71
CA PRO A 470 -5.24 -22.17 20.32
C PRO A 470 -5.45 -22.30 18.80
N LEU A 471 -6.70 -22.19 18.35
CA LEU A 471 -7.02 -22.19 16.91
C LEU A 471 -6.39 -20.99 16.19
N LEU A 472 -6.48 -19.79 16.78
CA LEU A 472 -5.80 -18.59 16.29
C LEU A 472 -4.87 -18.06 17.37
N SER A 473 -3.62 -17.79 16.98
CA SER A 473 -2.65 -17.15 17.85
C SER A 473 -1.92 -16.04 17.10
N VAL A 474 -1.91 -14.85 17.69
CA VAL A 474 -1.30 -13.64 17.19
C VAL A 474 -0.22 -13.23 18.19
N ARG A 475 1.00 -12.95 17.70
CA ARG A 475 2.14 -12.55 18.53
C ARG A 475 2.83 -11.32 17.99
N ASN A 476 3.00 -10.30 18.83
CA ASN A 476 3.68 -9.03 18.57
C ASN A 476 3.32 -8.43 17.20
N LEU A 477 2.03 -8.46 16.84
CA LEU A 477 1.57 -8.03 15.54
C LEU A 477 1.65 -6.51 15.41
N GLN A 478 2.32 -6.05 14.36
CA GLN A 478 2.44 -4.63 14.03
C GLN A 478 2.00 -4.39 12.60
N VAL A 479 1.17 -3.37 12.42
CA VAL A 479 0.60 -2.99 11.12
C VAL A 479 0.71 -1.48 10.99
N ALA A 480 1.13 -1.04 9.81
CA ALA A 480 1.21 0.35 9.43
C ALA A 480 0.54 0.57 8.07
N TYR A 481 0.03 1.78 7.85
CA TYR A 481 -0.41 2.25 6.53
C TYR A 481 0.49 3.43 6.16
N GLY A 482 1.33 3.25 5.14
CA GLY A 482 2.40 4.20 4.84
C GLY A 482 3.35 4.33 6.03
N ASP A 483 3.57 5.57 6.48
CA ASP A 483 4.44 5.88 7.62
C ASP A 483 3.71 5.86 8.98
N VAL A 484 2.38 5.70 8.98
CA VAL A 484 1.57 5.72 10.20
C VAL A 484 1.37 4.29 10.72
N ARG A 485 1.92 4.02 11.91
CA ARG A 485 1.71 2.75 12.61
C ARG A 485 0.36 2.76 13.33
N ILE A 486 -0.40 1.69 13.16
CA ILE A 486 -1.72 1.52 13.77
C ILE A 486 -1.70 0.47 14.89
N LEU A 487 -0.99 -0.65 14.71
CA LEU A 487 -0.86 -1.69 15.74
C LEU A 487 0.57 -1.71 16.29
N PHE A 488 0.69 -1.78 17.62
CA PHE A 488 1.95 -1.61 18.35
C PHE A 488 2.33 -2.88 19.15
N GLY A 489 2.24 -4.05 18.52
CA GLY A 489 2.66 -5.31 19.13
C GLY A 489 1.50 -6.00 19.83
N VAL A 490 0.46 -6.34 19.05
CA VAL A 490 -0.76 -6.97 19.54
C VAL A 490 -0.55 -8.48 19.72
N ASP A 491 -0.92 -9.00 20.89
CA ASP A 491 -0.95 -10.43 21.22
C ASP A 491 -2.39 -10.89 21.47
N LEU A 492 -2.88 -11.88 20.73
CA LEU A 492 -4.28 -12.34 20.82
C LEU A 492 -4.36 -13.85 20.60
N ASP A 493 -5.07 -14.54 21.49
CA ASP A 493 -5.32 -15.98 21.43
C ASP A 493 -6.83 -16.26 21.42
N VAL A 494 -7.25 -17.19 20.55
CA VAL A 494 -8.65 -17.60 20.41
C VAL A 494 -8.75 -19.12 20.35
N GLU A 495 -9.44 -19.69 21.34
CA GLU A 495 -9.68 -21.12 21.43
C GLU A 495 -10.75 -21.58 20.43
N GLU A 496 -10.68 -22.86 20.06
CA GLU A 496 -11.64 -23.45 19.13
C GLU A 496 -13.06 -23.49 19.74
N GLY A 497 -14.05 -22.99 18.98
CA GLY A 497 -15.45 -22.90 19.42
C GLY A 497 -15.72 -21.78 20.45
N GLN A 498 -14.77 -20.87 20.67
CA GLN A 498 -14.94 -19.74 21.58
C GLN A 498 -15.56 -18.53 20.86
N ILE A 499 -16.34 -17.73 21.60
CA ILE A 499 -16.68 -16.35 21.21
C ILE A 499 -15.84 -15.42 22.06
N ILE A 500 -14.99 -14.60 21.42
CA ILE A 500 -14.28 -13.51 22.09
C ILE A 500 -14.84 -12.16 21.68
N ALA A 501 -14.89 -11.22 22.63
CA ALA A 501 -15.23 -9.83 22.34
C ALA A 501 -13.95 -8.99 22.20
N LEU A 502 -13.79 -8.28 21.09
CA LEU A 502 -12.74 -7.27 20.92
C LEU A 502 -13.35 -5.87 21.07
N LEU A 503 -13.13 -5.27 22.22
CA LEU A 503 -13.64 -3.96 22.62
C LEU A 503 -12.58 -2.88 22.47
N GLY A 504 -12.98 -1.62 22.32
CA GLY A 504 -12.05 -0.50 22.24
C GLY A 504 -12.68 0.77 21.67
N THR A 505 -12.00 1.89 21.85
CA THR A 505 -12.44 3.20 21.30
C THR A 505 -12.37 3.23 19.76
N ASN A 506 -13.01 4.23 19.15
CA ASN A 506 -12.89 4.47 17.72
C ASN A 506 -11.45 4.86 17.39
N GLY A 507 -10.91 4.28 16.32
CA GLY A 507 -9.50 4.44 15.97
C GLY A 507 -8.53 3.62 16.83
N ALA A 508 -9.01 2.75 17.73
CA ALA A 508 -8.12 1.88 18.51
C ALA A 508 -7.37 0.83 17.68
N GLY A 509 -7.76 0.59 16.42
CA GLY A 509 -7.11 -0.35 15.50
C GLY A 509 -7.84 -1.69 15.32
N LYS A 510 -9.04 -1.88 15.88
CA LYS A 510 -9.78 -3.17 15.90
C LYS A 510 -9.98 -3.75 14.50
N SER A 511 -10.56 -2.97 13.58
CA SER A 511 -10.73 -3.35 12.18
C SER A 511 -9.40 -3.61 11.46
N THR A 512 -8.32 -2.93 11.88
CA THR A 512 -6.96 -3.16 11.33
C THR A 512 -6.41 -4.50 11.76
N LEU A 513 -6.64 -4.93 13.00
CA LEU A 513 -6.30 -6.26 13.49
C LEU A 513 -7.02 -7.35 12.70
N LEU A 514 -8.33 -7.20 12.49
CA LEU A 514 -9.12 -8.14 11.69
C LEU A 514 -8.62 -8.21 10.23
N LYS A 515 -8.37 -7.05 9.61
CA LYS A 515 -7.80 -6.97 8.25
C LYS A 515 -6.42 -7.62 8.15
N ALA A 516 -5.62 -7.57 9.22
CA ALA A 516 -4.32 -8.25 9.25
C ALA A 516 -4.46 -9.77 9.36
N ILE A 517 -5.38 -10.26 10.20
CA ILE A 517 -5.68 -11.69 10.33
C ILE A 517 -6.26 -12.26 9.02
N SER A 518 -7.11 -11.52 8.31
CA SER A 518 -7.66 -11.93 7.01
C SER A 518 -6.71 -11.70 5.82
N GLY A 519 -5.52 -11.14 6.06
CA GLY A 519 -4.51 -10.84 5.03
C GLY A 519 -4.85 -9.66 4.11
N VAL A 520 -5.95 -8.93 4.38
CA VAL A 520 -6.34 -7.74 3.61
C VAL A 520 -5.33 -6.60 3.82
N ALA A 521 -4.81 -6.47 5.05
CA ALA A 521 -3.72 -5.57 5.38
C ALA A 521 -2.43 -6.37 5.67
N PRO A 522 -1.29 -6.07 5.03
CA PRO A 522 -0.06 -6.80 5.29
C PRO A 522 0.51 -6.49 6.69
N ALA A 523 0.81 -7.53 7.46
CA ALA A 523 1.57 -7.41 8.69
C ALA A 523 3.00 -6.93 8.40
N HIS A 524 3.50 -5.98 9.19
CA HIS A 524 4.87 -5.48 9.09
C HIS A 524 5.82 -6.25 10.01
N ARG A 525 5.32 -6.64 11.19
CA ARG A 525 6.03 -7.46 12.18
C ARG A 525 5.06 -8.38 12.90
N GLY A 526 5.61 -9.38 13.58
CA GLY A 526 4.88 -10.35 14.37
C GLY A 526 4.57 -11.62 13.60
N ALA A 527 3.69 -12.42 14.19
CA ALA A 527 3.25 -13.71 13.66
C ALA A 527 1.75 -13.88 13.85
N VAL A 528 1.09 -14.41 12.84
CA VAL A 528 -0.31 -14.86 12.89
C VAL A 528 -0.32 -16.32 12.46
N VAL A 529 -0.63 -17.22 13.39
CA VAL A 529 -0.76 -18.66 13.13
C VAL A 529 -2.22 -19.05 13.32
N PHE A 530 -2.78 -19.67 12.28
CA PHE A 530 -4.14 -20.15 12.25
C PHE A 530 -4.16 -21.64 11.93
N ASP A 531 -4.73 -22.43 12.85
CA ASP A 531 -4.83 -23.89 12.78
C ASP A 531 -3.51 -24.59 12.41
N GLY A 532 -2.40 -24.10 13.00
CA GLY A 532 -1.05 -24.65 12.78
C GLY A 532 -0.38 -24.19 11.48
N ARG A 533 -1.01 -23.30 10.71
CA ARG A 533 -0.43 -22.67 9.52
C ARG A 533 -0.12 -21.20 9.80
N ASP A 534 1.09 -20.78 9.45
CA ASP A 534 1.41 -19.36 9.39
C ASP A 534 0.64 -18.68 8.24
N ILE A 535 -0.08 -17.61 8.57
CA ILE A 535 -0.84 -16.79 7.63
C ILE A 535 -0.41 -15.32 7.64
N THR A 536 0.68 -14.98 8.35
CA THR A 536 1.15 -13.60 8.58
C THR A 536 1.25 -12.76 7.30
N HIS A 537 1.72 -13.38 6.22
CA HIS A 537 1.92 -12.73 4.92
C HIS A 537 1.10 -13.37 3.79
N ALA A 538 0.23 -14.33 4.11
CA ALA A 538 -0.62 -14.98 3.13
C ALA A 538 -1.66 -13.97 2.60
N PRO A 539 -1.97 -14.00 1.29
CA PRO A 539 -3.01 -13.13 0.74
C PRO A 539 -4.42 -13.64 1.11
N PRO A 540 -5.46 -12.78 1.06
CA PRO A 540 -6.81 -13.14 1.49
C PRO A 540 -7.41 -14.33 0.76
N ASP A 541 -7.09 -14.50 -0.53
CA ASP A 541 -7.57 -15.59 -1.38
C ASP A 541 -6.97 -16.96 -0.98
N GLU A 542 -5.83 -16.97 -0.26
CA GLU A 542 -5.25 -18.18 0.31
C GLU A 542 -5.68 -18.42 1.76
N ILE A 543 -6.03 -17.37 2.49
CA ILE A 543 -6.51 -17.44 3.87
C ILE A 543 -7.98 -17.88 3.91
N ALA A 544 -8.84 -17.35 3.04
CA ALA A 544 -10.26 -17.66 3.06
C ALA A 544 -10.59 -19.16 2.90
N PRO A 545 -9.91 -19.94 2.03
CA PRO A 545 -10.11 -21.40 1.95
C PRO A 545 -9.69 -22.19 3.19
N LEU A 546 -8.89 -21.58 4.09
CA LEU A 546 -8.56 -22.20 5.39
C LEU A 546 -9.75 -22.13 6.37
N GLY A 547 -10.79 -21.36 6.04
CA GLY A 547 -11.99 -21.19 6.86
C GLY A 547 -11.99 -19.92 7.69
N VAL A 548 -11.20 -18.90 7.34
CA VAL A 548 -11.27 -17.56 7.96
C VAL A 548 -12.21 -16.68 7.13
N ALA A 549 -13.29 -16.21 7.74
CA ALA A 549 -14.24 -15.28 7.13
C ALA A 549 -14.31 -13.97 7.94
N GLN A 550 -14.41 -12.85 7.25
CA GLN A 550 -14.57 -11.53 7.86
C GLN A 550 -15.85 -10.87 7.34
N VAL A 551 -16.68 -10.38 8.26
CA VAL A 551 -17.83 -9.51 7.97
C VAL A 551 -17.43 -8.09 8.36
N PRO A 552 -17.21 -7.18 7.39
CA PRO A 552 -16.86 -5.79 7.69
C PRO A 552 -18.07 -4.99 8.18
N GLY A 553 -17.82 -3.98 9.02
CA GLY A 553 -18.86 -3.10 9.57
C GLY A 553 -19.49 -2.21 8.50
N GLY A 554 -20.82 -2.22 8.42
CA GLY A 554 -21.63 -1.33 7.56
C GLY A 554 -21.40 -1.44 6.05
N GLN A 555 -20.54 -2.35 5.58
CA GLN A 555 -20.10 -2.47 4.16
C GLN A 555 -19.91 -3.94 3.76
N GLY A 556 -20.88 -4.80 4.10
CA GLY A 556 -20.80 -6.25 3.92
C GLY A 556 -21.46 -6.80 2.66
N THR A 557 -22.15 -5.97 1.87
CA THR A 557 -22.96 -6.39 0.71
C THR A 557 -22.57 -5.65 -0.57
N PHE A 558 -22.92 -6.20 -1.73
CA PHE A 558 -22.85 -5.54 -3.03
C PHE A 558 -24.21 -4.88 -3.31
N PRO A 559 -24.37 -3.56 -3.11
CA PRO A 559 -25.69 -2.93 -3.06
C PRO A 559 -26.43 -2.97 -4.40
N SER A 560 -25.68 -2.93 -5.51
CA SER A 560 -26.21 -2.97 -6.87
C SER A 560 -26.65 -4.36 -7.32
N LEU A 561 -26.29 -5.41 -6.57
CA LEU A 561 -26.65 -6.80 -6.88
C LEU A 561 -27.89 -7.19 -6.06
N THR A 562 -28.69 -8.12 -6.58
CA THR A 562 -29.81 -8.68 -5.82
C THR A 562 -29.30 -9.52 -4.64
N VAL A 563 -30.20 -9.85 -3.70
CA VAL A 563 -29.89 -10.77 -2.59
C VAL A 563 -29.40 -12.13 -3.13
N ALA A 564 -30.05 -12.68 -4.15
CA ALA A 564 -29.63 -13.94 -4.77
C ALA A 564 -28.24 -13.84 -5.43
N GLU A 565 -27.95 -12.72 -6.09
CA GLU A 565 -26.65 -12.47 -6.72
C GLU A 565 -25.53 -12.30 -5.67
N ASN A 566 -25.81 -11.60 -4.57
CA ASN A 566 -24.90 -11.49 -3.42
C ASN A 566 -24.52 -12.88 -2.88
N LEU A 567 -25.52 -13.72 -2.60
CA LEU A 567 -25.29 -15.10 -2.13
C LEU A 567 -24.51 -15.94 -3.16
N ARG A 568 -24.78 -15.76 -4.46
CA ARG A 568 -24.02 -16.44 -5.53
C ARG A 568 -22.55 -16.00 -5.54
N VAL A 569 -22.26 -14.70 -5.42
CA VAL A 569 -20.89 -14.17 -5.39
C VAL A 569 -20.14 -14.69 -4.17
N ALA A 570 -20.78 -14.70 -3.00
CA ALA A 570 -20.20 -15.23 -1.77
C ALA A 570 -19.86 -16.74 -1.87
N GLY A 571 -20.62 -17.50 -2.67
CA GLY A 571 -20.33 -18.90 -3.00
C GLY A 571 -19.17 -19.15 -3.97
N TRP A 572 -18.32 -18.16 -4.29
CA TRP A 572 -17.25 -18.29 -5.28
C TRP A 572 -16.31 -19.48 -5.08
N GLN A 573 -15.97 -19.83 -3.83
CA GLN A 573 -15.08 -20.96 -3.52
C GLN A 573 -15.65 -22.31 -3.97
N ILE A 574 -16.98 -22.42 -4.06
CA ILE A 574 -17.71 -23.64 -4.45
C ILE A 574 -18.42 -23.49 -5.79
N ARG A 575 -17.98 -22.54 -6.64
CA ARG A 575 -18.55 -22.28 -7.98
C ARG A 575 -18.57 -23.50 -8.93
N GLY A 576 -17.74 -24.51 -8.65
CA GLY A 576 -17.67 -25.75 -9.42
C GLY A 576 -18.65 -26.84 -8.97
N ASP A 577 -19.34 -26.65 -7.83
CA ASP A 577 -20.29 -27.61 -7.26
C ASP A 577 -21.62 -26.92 -6.93
N GLU A 578 -22.49 -26.90 -7.94
CA GLU A 578 -23.81 -26.25 -7.84
C GLU A 578 -24.68 -26.86 -6.76
N ALA A 579 -24.61 -28.19 -6.56
CA ALA A 579 -25.43 -28.88 -5.57
C ALA A 579 -25.05 -28.47 -4.14
N THR A 580 -23.74 -28.45 -3.84
CA THR A 580 -23.25 -27.96 -2.56
C THR A 580 -23.57 -26.48 -2.36
N ARG A 581 -23.46 -25.65 -3.41
CA ARG A 581 -23.82 -24.23 -3.31
C ARG A 581 -25.30 -24.03 -3.00
N ALA A 582 -26.19 -24.68 -3.73
CA ALA A 582 -27.63 -24.59 -3.51
C ALA A 582 -28.00 -25.01 -2.09
N ALA A 583 -27.46 -26.13 -1.61
CA ALA A 583 -27.70 -26.60 -0.25
C ALA A 583 -27.24 -25.58 0.81
N ARG A 584 -26.06 -24.98 0.66
CA ARG A 584 -25.57 -23.96 1.61
C ARG A 584 -26.38 -22.67 1.56
N VAL A 585 -26.89 -22.29 0.38
CA VAL A 585 -27.80 -21.14 0.25
C VAL A 585 -29.11 -21.42 0.96
N ASP A 586 -29.67 -22.62 0.81
CA ASP A 586 -30.87 -23.02 1.55
C ASP A 586 -30.65 -22.99 3.07
N ASP A 587 -29.52 -23.56 3.56
CA ASP A 587 -29.13 -23.49 4.97
C ASP A 587 -29.07 -22.03 5.46
N ALA A 588 -28.48 -21.12 4.67
CA ALA A 588 -28.38 -19.70 5.01
C ALA A 588 -29.75 -18.99 5.02
N LEU A 589 -30.66 -19.35 4.11
CA LEU A 589 -32.03 -18.82 4.07
C LEU A 589 -32.91 -19.37 5.20
N GLU A 590 -32.58 -20.52 5.77
CA GLU A 590 -33.21 -21.02 7.00
C GLU A 590 -32.76 -20.23 8.24
N LEU A 591 -31.47 -19.89 8.31
CA LEU A 591 -30.92 -19.00 9.34
C LEU A 591 -31.47 -17.57 9.25
N PHE A 592 -31.72 -17.07 8.04
CA PHE A 592 -32.24 -15.73 7.79
C PHE A 592 -33.51 -15.75 6.92
N PRO A 593 -34.68 -16.17 7.47
CA PRO A 593 -35.91 -16.36 6.70
C PRO A 593 -36.40 -15.13 5.95
N VAL A 594 -36.09 -13.93 6.46
CA VAL A 594 -36.48 -12.65 5.84
C VAL A 594 -35.86 -12.46 4.44
N LEU A 595 -34.68 -13.05 4.19
CA LEU A 595 -33.99 -12.93 2.90
C LEU A 595 -34.68 -13.76 1.80
N ARG A 596 -35.38 -14.85 2.17
CA ARG A 596 -36.07 -15.72 1.20
C ARG A 596 -37.16 -15.00 0.43
N GLN A 597 -37.79 -14.00 1.05
CA GLN A 597 -38.84 -13.19 0.44
C GLN A 597 -38.29 -12.02 -0.40
N ARG A 598 -36.97 -11.81 -0.36
CA ARG A 598 -36.27 -10.64 -0.91
C ARG A 598 -35.20 -11.02 -1.93
N LEU A 599 -35.20 -12.26 -2.43
CA LEU A 599 -34.14 -12.81 -3.29
C LEU A 599 -33.90 -11.98 -4.56
N ASP A 600 -34.98 -11.43 -5.13
CA ASP A 600 -34.95 -10.65 -6.36
C ASP A 600 -34.75 -9.14 -6.10
N ASP A 601 -34.81 -8.71 -4.84
CA ASP A 601 -34.62 -7.30 -4.49
C ASP A 601 -33.12 -6.96 -4.51
N PRO A 602 -32.74 -5.78 -5.05
CA PRO A 602 -31.41 -5.22 -4.85
C PRO A 602 -31.04 -5.14 -3.37
N ALA A 603 -29.80 -5.45 -3.02
CA ALA A 603 -29.33 -5.37 -1.63
C ALA A 603 -29.41 -3.93 -1.07
N ALA A 604 -29.32 -2.91 -1.93
CA ALA A 604 -29.52 -1.50 -1.56
C ALA A 604 -30.92 -1.20 -0.99
N ASP A 605 -31.95 -1.95 -1.42
CA ASP A 605 -33.35 -1.72 -1.02
C ASP A 605 -33.70 -2.39 0.32
N LEU A 606 -32.79 -3.20 0.86
CA LEU A 606 -32.92 -3.82 2.18
C LEU A 606 -32.72 -2.80 3.30
N SER A 607 -33.42 -2.98 4.42
CA SER A 607 -33.12 -2.22 5.63
C SER A 607 -31.72 -2.55 6.16
N GLY A 608 -31.08 -1.64 6.92
CA GLY A 608 -29.73 -1.88 7.45
C GLY A 608 -29.58 -3.21 8.21
N GLY A 609 -30.61 -3.61 8.97
CA GLY A 609 -30.65 -4.91 9.65
C GLY A 609 -30.70 -6.10 8.69
N GLN A 610 -31.48 -5.99 7.61
CA GLN A 610 -31.56 -7.01 6.56
C GLN A 610 -30.26 -7.09 5.75
N GLN A 611 -29.60 -5.96 5.50
CA GLN A 611 -28.28 -5.93 4.87
C GLN A 611 -27.24 -6.64 5.74
N GLN A 612 -27.27 -6.43 7.07
CA GLN A 612 -26.39 -7.13 8.00
C GLN A 612 -26.67 -8.64 8.03
N MET A 613 -27.94 -9.06 8.00
CA MET A 613 -28.32 -10.47 7.87
C MET A 613 -27.79 -11.08 6.56
N LEU A 614 -27.89 -10.36 5.44
CA LEU A 614 -27.32 -10.80 4.16
C LEU A 614 -25.79 -10.94 4.23
N ALA A 615 -25.09 -9.99 4.85
CA ALA A 615 -23.64 -10.07 5.04
C ALA A 615 -23.22 -11.30 5.85
N LEU A 616 -23.93 -11.60 6.94
CA LEU A 616 -23.70 -12.80 7.75
C LEU A 616 -24.06 -14.09 6.97
N ALA A 617 -25.17 -14.09 6.24
CA ALA A 617 -25.56 -15.21 5.38
C ALA A 617 -24.46 -15.53 4.34
N MET A 618 -23.90 -14.50 3.72
CA MET A 618 -22.79 -14.63 2.77
C MET A 618 -21.53 -15.23 3.41
N ALA A 619 -21.15 -14.76 4.60
CA ALA A 619 -20.01 -15.33 5.32
C ALA A 619 -20.25 -16.80 5.74
N PHE A 620 -21.49 -17.17 6.04
CA PHE A 620 -21.84 -18.54 6.42
C PHE A 620 -21.70 -19.55 5.28
N LEU A 621 -21.89 -19.12 4.02
CA LEU A 621 -21.75 -19.99 2.84
C LEU A 621 -20.38 -20.67 2.75
N THR A 622 -19.34 -20.09 3.37
CA THR A 622 -17.99 -20.68 3.36
C THR A 622 -17.79 -21.74 4.45
N ARG A 623 -18.75 -21.92 5.39
CA ARG A 623 -18.60 -22.73 6.62
C ARG A 623 -17.29 -22.41 7.35
N PRO A 624 -17.13 -21.16 7.83
CA PRO A 624 -15.88 -20.73 8.44
C PRO A 624 -15.56 -21.52 9.71
N LYS A 625 -14.28 -21.81 9.93
CA LYS A 625 -13.73 -22.23 11.22
C LYS A 625 -13.57 -21.04 12.16
N LEU A 626 -13.25 -19.87 11.60
CA LEU A 626 -13.11 -18.59 12.29
C LEU A 626 -13.94 -17.53 11.56
N LEU A 627 -14.92 -16.96 12.26
CA LEU A 627 -15.75 -15.86 11.80
C LEU A 627 -15.39 -14.59 12.58
N MET A 628 -14.93 -13.56 11.90
CA MET A 628 -14.63 -12.25 12.48
C MET A 628 -15.70 -11.25 12.07
N ILE A 629 -16.39 -10.66 13.03
CA ILE A 629 -17.48 -9.72 12.79
C ILE A 629 -17.04 -8.35 13.29
N ASP A 630 -16.93 -7.39 12.37
CA ASP A 630 -16.52 -6.02 12.66
C ASP A 630 -17.77 -5.15 12.89
N GLU A 631 -18.09 -4.83 14.14
CA GLU A 631 -19.22 -3.97 14.55
C GLU A 631 -20.61 -4.50 14.12
N LEU A 632 -21.13 -5.49 14.86
CA LEU A 632 -22.43 -6.10 14.59
C LEU A 632 -23.61 -5.16 14.85
N SER A 633 -23.54 -4.36 15.92
CA SER A 633 -24.67 -3.57 16.41
C SER A 633 -24.84 -2.18 15.78
N LEU A 634 -23.88 -1.74 14.95
CA LEU A 634 -23.81 -0.36 14.45
C LEU A 634 -25.05 0.01 13.63
N GLY A 635 -25.76 1.07 14.05
CA GLY A 635 -26.90 1.63 13.31
C GLY A 635 -28.15 0.76 13.28
N LEU A 636 -28.22 -0.31 14.09
CA LEU A 636 -29.35 -1.24 14.13
C LEU A 636 -30.28 -0.99 15.31
N ALA A 637 -31.56 -1.32 15.13
CA ALA A 637 -32.53 -1.30 16.23
C ALA A 637 -32.23 -2.42 17.26
N PRO A 638 -32.46 -2.20 18.57
CA PRO A 638 -32.11 -3.16 19.62
C PRO A 638 -32.65 -4.58 19.41
N VAL A 639 -33.90 -4.70 18.94
CA VAL A 639 -34.54 -5.99 18.65
C VAL A 639 -33.81 -6.76 17.54
N VAL A 640 -33.28 -6.05 16.54
CA VAL A 640 -32.48 -6.66 15.46
C VAL A 640 -31.14 -7.14 16.00
N VAL A 641 -30.52 -6.37 16.89
CA VAL A 641 -29.25 -6.77 17.53
C VAL A 641 -29.45 -8.05 18.34
N GLU A 642 -30.49 -8.14 19.17
CA GLU A 642 -30.81 -9.36 19.94
C GLU A 642 -30.98 -10.58 19.02
N GLN A 643 -31.74 -10.43 17.93
CA GLN A 643 -31.94 -11.50 16.94
C GLN A 643 -30.61 -11.96 16.31
N LEU A 644 -29.73 -11.02 15.96
CA LEU A 644 -28.43 -11.34 15.38
C LEU A 644 -27.50 -12.03 16.38
N LEU A 645 -27.55 -11.65 17.66
CA LEU A 645 -26.75 -12.30 18.72
C LEU A 645 -27.15 -13.76 18.92
N ASP A 646 -28.44 -14.09 18.82
CA ASP A 646 -28.91 -15.48 18.91
C ASP A 646 -28.39 -16.32 17.73
N VAL A 647 -28.32 -15.73 16.53
CA VAL A 647 -27.69 -16.39 15.37
C VAL A 647 -26.21 -16.62 15.61
N VAL A 648 -25.48 -15.62 16.12
CA VAL A 648 -24.05 -15.73 16.45
C VAL A 648 -23.79 -16.85 17.46
N ARG A 649 -24.62 -16.98 18.50
CA ARG A 649 -24.56 -18.11 19.47
C ARG A 649 -24.80 -19.45 18.78
N SER A 650 -25.82 -19.55 17.95
CA SER A 650 -26.13 -20.77 17.19
C SER A 650 -24.97 -21.21 16.30
N LEU A 651 -24.31 -20.26 15.62
CA LEU A 651 -23.14 -20.55 14.78
C LEU A 651 -21.96 -21.11 15.59
N ARG A 652 -21.74 -20.58 16.80
CA ARG A 652 -20.73 -21.10 17.71
C ARG A 652 -21.07 -22.49 18.21
N ASP A 653 -22.33 -22.77 18.54
CA ASP A 653 -22.76 -24.10 18.97
C ASP A 653 -22.63 -25.16 17.85
N GLN A 654 -22.59 -24.73 16.59
CA GLN A 654 -22.26 -25.56 15.42
C GLN A 654 -20.74 -25.77 15.23
N GLY A 655 -19.90 -25.21 16.11
CA GLY A 655 -18.44 -25.36 16.09
C GLY A 655 -17.66 -24.19 15.47
N THR A 656 -18.32 -23.07 15.14
CA THR A 656 -17.63 -21.88 14.60
C THR A 656 -16.93 -21.11 15.73
N THR A 657 -15.67 -20.75 15.53
CA THR A 657 -14.97 -19.82 16.43
C THR A 657 -15.25 -18.38 16.01
N ILE A 658 -15.54 -17.48 16.96
CA ILE A 658 -16.02 -16.13 16.63
C ILE A 658 -15.20 -15.05 17.33
N ILE A 659 -14.74 -14.06 16.57
CA ILE A 659 -14.23 -12.78 17.09
C ILE A 659 -15.27 -11.72 16.80
N LEU A 660 -15.91 -11.20 17.83
CA LEU A 660 -16.91 -10.15 17.72
C LEU A 660 -16.29 -8.81 18.16
N VAL A 661 -16.12 -7.91 17.20
CA VAL A 661 -15.73 -6.52 17.50
C VAL A 661 -16.98 -5.73 17.85
N GLU A 662 -16.97 -5.11 19.03
CA GLU A 662 -18.10 -4.31 19.49
C GLU A 662 -17.63 -3.02 20.18
N GLN A 663 -18.50 -2.01 20.14
CA GLN A 663 -18.34 -0.79 20.94
C GLN A 663 -19.14 -0.89 22.24
N SER A 664 -20.24 -1.65 22.22
CA SER A 664 -21.10 -1.83 23.38
C SER A 664 -20.59 -2.95 24.29
N VAL A 665 -20.14 -2.57 25.48
CA VAL A 665 -19.74 -3.52 26.54
C VAL A 665 -20.92 -4.43 26.93
N ASN A 666 -22.14 -3.89 26.94
CA ASN A 666 -23.34 -4.66 27.25
C ASN A 666 -23.58 -5.77 26.22
N VAL A 667 -23.39 -5.48 24.93
CA VAL A 667 -23.51 -6.49 23.87
C VAL A 667 -22.45 -7.58 24.07
N ALA A 668 -21.19 -7.20 24.30
CA ALA A 668 -20.12 -8.15 24.57
C ALA A 668 -20.40 -9.06 25.78
N LEU A 669 -20.87 -8.50 26.90
CA LEU A 669 -21.24 -9.25 28.11
C LEU A 669 -22.34 -10.29 27.87
N THR A 670 -23.21 -10.07 26.88
CA THR A 670 -24.29 -11.02 26.60
C THR A 670 -23.83 -12.22 25.78
N VAL A 671 -22.71 -12.13 25.04
CA VAL A 671 -22.39 -13.12 23.99
C VAL A 671 -20.99 -13.73 24.10
N ALA A 672 -20.04 -13.05 24.76
CA ALA A 672 -18.65 -13.51 24.84
C ALA A 672 -18.21 -13.75 26.29
N ASP A 673 -17.56 -14.88 26.53
CA ASP A 673 -17.01 -15.25 27.84
C ASP A 673 -15.67 -14.57 28.13
N THR A 674 -14.89 -14.30 27.08
CA THR A 674 -13.58 -13.65 27.16
C THR A 674 -13.58 -12.37 26.33
N ALA A 675 -12.95 -11.33 26.85
CA ALA A 675 -12.82 -10.06 26.16
C ALA A 675 -11.38 -9.56 26.12
N TYR A 676 -11.06 -8.91 25.01
CA TYR A 676 -9.86 -8.13 24.79
C TYR A 676 -10.26 -6.67 24.69
N PHE A 677 -9.57 -5.79 25.42
CA PHE A 677 -9.75 -4.36 25.28
C PHE A 677 -8.53 -3.73 24.60
N MET A 678 -8.77 -2.99 23.52
CA MET A 678 -7.75 -2.35 22.73
C MET A 678 -7.84 -0.83 22.80
N GLU A 679 -6.71 -0.17 23.00
CA GLU A 679 -6.59 1.28 23.02
C GLU A 679 -5.29 1.69 22.30
N LYS A 680 -5.41 2.62 21.33
CA LYS A 680 -4.27 3.14 20.56
C LYS A 680 -3.37 2.04 19.97
N GLY A 681 -3.97 0.95 19.48
CA GLY A 681 -3.25 -0.14 18.82
C GLY A 681 -2.56 -1.13 19.74
N GLU A 682 -2.84 -1.12 21.04
CA GLU A 682 -2.31 -2.05 22.04
C GLU A 682 -3.46 -2.69 22.84
N ILE A 683 -3.29 -3.95 23.24
CA ILE A 683 -4.22 -4.62 24.15
C ILE A 683 -3.88 -4.18 25.59
N ARG A 684 -4.86 -3.58 26.26
CA ARG A 684 -4.75 -3.11 27.66
C ARG A 684 -5.38 -4.06 28.67
N PHE A 685 -6.27 -4.93 28.22
CA PHE A 685 -6.93 -5.92 29.05
C PHE A 685 -7.22 -7.19 28.25
N HIS A 686 -7.03 -8.33 28.89
CA HIS A 686 -7.42 -9.66 28.44
C HIS A 686 -7.90 -10.45 29.66
N GLY A 687 -9.09 -11.04 29.58
CA GLY A 687 -9.64 -11.86 30.66
C GLY A 687 -11.13 -12.16 30.46
N PRO A 688 -11.78 -12.75 31.48
CA PRO A 688 -13.22 -12.95 31.48
C PRO A 688 -13.98 -11.64 31.25
N THR A 689 -14.98 -11.64 30.38
CA THR A 689 -15.72 -10.41 30.02
C THR A 689 -16.37 -9.75 31.23
N ALA A 690 -16.79 -10.54 32.23
CA ALA A 690 -17.38 -10.02 33.47
C ALA A 690 -16.43 -9.11 34.27
N GLU A 691 -15.12 -9.38 34.24
CA GLU A 691 -14.11 -8.60 34.98
C GLU A 691 -13.91 -7.18 34.41
N LEU A 692 -14.36 -6.91 33.18
CA LEU A 692 -14.35 -5.55 32.63
C LEU A 692 -15.23 -4.59 33.43
N LEU A 693 -16.32 -5.08 34.03
CA LEU A 693 -17.22 -4.28 34.87
C LEU A 693 -16.51 -3.72 36.11
N ASP A 694 -15.50 -4.44 36.59
CA ASP A 694 -14.71 -4.08 37.77
C ASP A 694 -13.47 -3.21 37.43
N ARG A 695 -13.31 -2.84 36.15
CA ARG A 695 -12.20 -2.01 35.63
C ARG A 695 -12.70 -0.63 35.16
N PRO A 696 -13.02 0.29 36.08
CA PRO A 696 -13.53 1.61 35.75
C PRO A 696 -12.51 2.47 34.98
N ASP A 697 -11.21 2.20 35.10
CA ASP A 697 -10.14 2.83 34.32
C ASP A 697 -10.28 2.53 32.81
N VAL A 698 -10.53 1.26 32.48
CA VAL A 698 -10.72 0.78 31.10
C VAL A 698 -12.08 1.22 30.55
N LEU A 699 -13.15 1.02 31.33
CA LEU A 699 -14.50 1.40 30.93
C LEU A 699 -14.67 2.91 30.72
N ARG A 700 -14.03 3.75 31.54
CA ARG A 700 -14.08 5.21 31.37
C ARG A 700 -13.60 5.64 30.00
N SER A 701 -12.60 4.98 29.40
CA SER A 701 -12.14 5.34 28.05
C SER A 701 -13.22 5.08 26.97
N VAL A 702 -14.05 4.05 27.15
CA VAL A 702 -15.19 3.73 26.27
C VAL A 702 -16.36 4.69 26.50
N PHE A 703 -16.70 4.97 27.76
CA PHE A 703 -17.80 5.87 28.12
C PHE A 703 -17.46 7.35 27.89
N LEU A 704 -16.21 7.77 28.08
CA LEU A 704 -15.75 9.14 27.86
C LEU A 704 -15.52 9.45 26.38
N ALA A 705 -15.29 8.47 25.49
CA ALA A 705 -15.33 8.75 24.06
C ALA A 705 -16.76 9.02 23.55
N GLY A 706 -17.78 8.45 24.22
CA GLY A 706 -19.19 8.82 24.04
C GLY A 706 -19.60 10.14 24.71
N ALA A 707 -18.78 10.66 25.64
CA ALA A 707 -19.06 11.87 26.42
C ALA A 707 -18.04 13.03 26.23
N GLY A 708 -16.96 12.81 25.48
CA GLY A 708 -15.73 13.61 25.46
C GLY A 708 -15.70 14.77 24.47
N SER A 709 -16.82 15.06 23.81
CA SER A 709 -17.04 16.35 23.11
C SER A 709 -17.51 17.46 24.08
N ARG A 710 -17.37 17.24 25.39
CA ARG A 710 -17.68 18.22 26.43
C ARG A 710 -16.50 18.31 27.38
N LEU A 711 -16.02 19.55 27.55
CA LEU A 711 -14.92 20.01 28.42
C LEU A 711 -13.58 20.19 27.70
N THR A 712 -13.46 21.28 26.94
CA THR A 712 -12.35 22.25 27.07
C THR A 712 -12.72 23.55 26.35
N SER A 713 -13.46 24.43 27.02
CA SER A 713 -13.41 25.87 26.75
C SER A 713 -13.50 26.58 28.10
N ASN A 714 -12.33 26.90 28.67
CA ASN A 714 -12.06 28.19 29.27
C ASN A 714 -10.64 28.25 29.86
N ALA A 715 -9.92 29.27 29.39
CA ALA A 715 -8.81 30.00 30.00
C ALA A 715 -7.45 29.29 30.20
N SER A 716 -6.46 29.76 29.43
CA SER A 716 -5.31 30.43 30.06
C SER A 716 -4.77 31.53 29.15
N ASP A 717 -4.74 32.73 29.73
CA ASP A 717 -4.01 33.93 29.32
C ASP A 717 -2.50 33.64 29.40
N GLY A 718 -1.68 34.09 28.44
CA GLY A 718 -0.25 33.82 28.47
C GLY A 718 0.54 34.25 27.25
N ASP A 719 0.68 35.57 27.11
CA ASP A 719 1.79 36.32 26.50
C ASP A 719 2.18 36.15 25.03
N ARG A 720 2.55 37.30 24.46
CA ARG A 720 2.81 37.62 23.06
C ARG A 720 4.25 37.29 22.71
N ASP A 721 4.45 36.81 21.47
CA ASP A 721 5.35 37.45 20.49
C ASP A 721 5.49 36.54 19.27
N THR A 722 4.81 36.90 18.18
CA THR A 722 5.30 36.72 16.81
C THR A 722 4.38 37.48 15.86
N GLU A 723 4.98 38.41 15.11
CA GLU A 723 4.33 39.34 14.18
C GLU A 723 3.54 38.62 13.07
N PRO A 724 2.33 39.11 12.70
CA PRO A 724 1.72 38.79 11.43
C PRO A 724 2.03 39.86 10.37
N THR A 725 2.57 39.41 9.25
CA THR A 725 2.75 40.14 7.99
C THR A 725 1.38 40.60 7.42
N PRO A 726 1.25 41.80 6.82
CA PRO A 726 -0.05 42.41 6.58
C PRO A 726 -0.76 41.83 5.33
N VAL A 727 -2.00 41.39 5.51
CA VAL A 727 -2.95 41.19 4.41
C VAL A 727 -3.66 42.51 4.14
N ALA A 728 -3.67 42.91 2.87
CA ALA A 728 -4.20 44.19 2.42
C ALA A 728 -5.71 44.32 2.68
N GLU A 729 -6.10 45.41 3.35
CA GLU A 729 -7.49 45.86 3.51
C GLU A 729 -8.09 46.24 2.15
N ALA A 730 -9.23 45.65 1.80
CA ALA A 730 -10.16 46.19 0.81
C ALA A 730 -11.28 46.98 1.53
N PRO A 731 -11.76 48.09 0.95
CA PRO A 731 -12.39 49.16 1.71
C PRO A 731 -13.86 48.86 2.05
N VAL A 732 -14.21 49.05 3.33
CA VAL A 732 -15.59 49.18 3.79
C VAL A 732 -16.12 50.55 3.36
N GLY A 733 -16.97 50.57 2.35
CA GLY A 733 -17.75 51.73 1.95
C GLY A 733 -19.24 51.41 1.94
N ARG A 734 -19.96 51.77 3.00
CA ARG A 734 -21.41 52.02 2.89
C ARG A 734 -21.61 53.34 2.16
N PRO A 735 -22.54 53.41 1.20
CA PRO A 735 -23.34 54.61 1.02
C PRO A 735 -24.81 54.32 1.34
N ALA A 736 -25.40 55.20 2.14
CA ALA A 736 -26.83 55.30 2.31
C ALA A 736 -27.46 56.10 1.13
N SER A 737 -28.61 55.62 0.67
CA SER A 737 -29.69 56.27 -0.10
C SER A 737 -29.36 57.05 -1.39
N ALA A 738 -29.86 56.55 -2.53
CA ALA A 738 -30.87 57.21 -3.38
C ALA A 738 -30.91 56.60 -4.79
N GLY A 739 -32.12 56.26 -5.26
CA GLY A 739 -32.45 56.17 -6.69
C GLY A 739 -32.98 54.81 -7.13
N ASP A 740 -34.25 54.77 -7.52
CA ASP A 740 -34.93 53.68 -8.22
C ASP A 740 -34.14 53.21 -9.45
N ALA A 741 -33.29 52.20 -9.26
CA ALA A 741 -32.87 51.30 -10.33
C ALA A 741 -33.49 49.94 -9.99
N GLU A 742 -34.35 49.41 -10.88
CA GLU A 742 -34.85 48.05 -10.77
C GLU A 742 -33.68 47.10 -10.50
N GLN A 743 -33.55 46.62 -9.26
CA GLN A 743 -32.55 45.61 -8.93
C GLN A 743 -32.98 44.34 -9.66
N THR A 744 -32.16 43.89 -10.61
CA THR A 744 -32.38 42.62 -11.27
C THR A 744 -32.38 41.54 -10.20
N PRO A 745 -33.47 40.77 -10.02
CA PRO A 745 -33.53 39.75 -8.99
C PRO A 745 -32.49 38.66 -9.28
N ALA A 746 -31.95 38.06 -8.21
CA ALA A 746 -31.03 36.94 -8.30
C ALA A 746 -31.70 35.75 -9.00
N LEU A 747 -32.97 35.49 -8.69
CA LEU A 747 -33.83 34.53 -9.37
C LEU A 747 -35.18 35.16 -9.71
N ARG A 748 -35.68 34.91 -10.92
CA ARG A 748 -37.09 35.16 -11.26
C ARG A 748 -37.70 33.92 -11.88
N VAL A 749 -38.75 33.41 -11.24
CA VAL A 749 -39.57 32.29 -11.72
C VAL A 749 -40.90 32.88 -12.15
N SER A 750 -41.30 32.68 -13.41
CA SER A 750 -42.52 33.26 -13.98
C SER A 750 -43.38 32.19 -14.65
N ASP A 751 -44.57 31.96 -14.09
CA ASP A 751 -45.59 31.02 -14.58
C ASP A 751 -45.09 29.60 -14.87
N VAL A 752 -44.10 29.15 -14.09
CA VAL A 752 -43.44 27.86 -14.30
C VAL A 752 -44.41 26.72 -14.00
N GLY A 753 -44.44 25.72 -14.89
CA GLY A 753 -45.27 24.53 -14.71
C GLY A 753 -44.77 23.30 -15.47
N ILE A 754 -45.13 22.12 -14.94
CA ILE A 754 -44.83 20.82 -15.54
C ILE A 754 -45.94 19.80 -15.21
N SER A 755 -46.22 18.90 -16.16
CA SER A 755 -47.17 17.80 -15.97
C SER A 755 -46.53 16.43 -16.26
N PHE A 756 -46.80 15.45 -15.40
CA PHE A 756 -46.36 14.06 -15.58
C PHE A 756 -47.57 13.15 -15.76
N GLY A 757 -47.72 12.52 -16.92
CA GLY A 757 -48.77 11.52 -17.14
C GLY A 757 -50.19 12.00 -16.83
N GLY A 758 -50.48 13.30 -17.01
CA GLY A 758 -51.77 13.92 -16.70
C GLY A 758 -51.89 14.53 -15.30
N ILE A 759 -50.93 14.31 -14.40
CA ILE A 759 -50.86 14.95 -13.08
C ILE A 759 -50.03 16.23 -13.20
N ARG A 760 -50.60 17.37 -12.81
CA ARG A 760 -49.92 18.66 -12.85
C ARG A 760 -49.10 18.85 -11.56
N ALA A 761 -47.81 18.56 -11.61
CA ALA A 761 -46.93 18.57 -10.44
C ALA A 761 -46.54 19.98 -10.00
N VAL A 762 -46.39 20.92 -10.95
CA VAL A 762 -46.22 22.35 -10.69
C VAL A 762 -47.08 23.15 -11.67
N SER A 763 -47.79 24.16 -11.18
CA SER A 763 -48.84 24.88 -11.90
C SER A 763 -48.71 26.40 -11.73
N GLN A 764 -48.08 27.09 -12.69
CA GLN A 764 -48.01 28.56 -12.75
C GLN A 764 -47.42 29.18 -11.47
N VAL A 765 -46.29 28.65 -11.01
CA VAL A 765 -45.59 29.21 -9.86
C VAL A 765 -44.79 30.43 -10.31
N THR A 766 -44.99 31.56 -9.63
CA THR A 766 -44.34 32.84 -9.90
C THR A 766 -43.83 33.45 -8.60
N PHE A 767 -42.51 33.63 -8.49
CA PHE A 767 -41.87 34.33 -7.38
C PHE A 767 -40.47 34.82 -7.82
N ASP A 768 -39.91 35.75 -7.05
CA ASP A 768 -38.58 36.31 -7.23
C ASP A 768 -37.74 36.08 -5.98
N VAL A 769 -36.43 36.23 -6.11
CA VAL A 769 -35.46 36.23 -5.01
C VAL A 769 -34.54 37.43 -5.23
N ASP A 770 -34.52 38.33 -4.27
CA ASP A 770 -33.66 39.51 -4.31
C ASP A 770 -32.20 39.15 -3.99
N PRO A 771 -31.22 39.93 -4.47
CA PRO A 771 -29.80 39.68 -4.18
C PRO A 771 -29.53 39.68 -2.67
N GLY A 772 -28.99 38.55 -2.17
CA GLY A 772 -28.68 38.37 -0.75
C GLY A 772 -29.87 37.99 0.13
N GLU A 773 -31.06 37.77 -0.46
CA GLU A 773 -32.27 37.32 0.25
C GLU A 773 -32.21 35.80 0.53
N VAL A 774 -32.72 35.38 1.70
CA VAL A 774 -33.02 33.98 2.02
C VAL A 774 -34.53 33.74 1.87
N VAL A 775 -34.91 32.92 0.90
CA VAL A 775 -36.31 32.54 0.65
C VAL A 775 -36.55 31.10 1.05
N GLY A 776 -37.44 30.88 2.02
CA GLY A 776 -37.85 29.55 2.47
C GLY A 776 -39.07 29.04 1.71
N ILE A 777 -39.00 27.83 1.14
CA ILE A 777 -40.13 27.17 0.50
C ILE A 777 -40.72 26.11 1.44
N ILE A 778 -42.00 26.28 1.78
CA ILE A 778 -42.75 25.38 2.66
C ILE A 778 -43.94 24.76 1.91
N GLY A 779 -44.45 23.65 2.43
CA GLY A 779 -45.63 22.94 1.91
C GLY A 779 -45.66 21.47 2.36
N PRO A 780 -46.82 20.79 2.32
CA PRO A 780 -46.91 19.37 2.67
C PRO A 780 -46.12 18.47 1.70
N ASN A 781 -45.98 17.19 2.05
CA ASN A 781 -45.39 16.19 1.15
C ASN A 781 -46.24 16.06 -0.11
N GLY A 782 -45.59 16.12 -1.28
CA GLY A 782 -46.29 16.13 -2.57
C GLY A 782 -46.75 17.51 -3.05
N ALA A 783 -46.43 18.61 -2.35
CA ALA A 783 -46.77 19.96 -2.79
C ALA A 783 -45.99 20.48 -4.03
N GLY A 784 -45.01 19.71 -4.54
CA GLY A 784 -44.21 20.08 -5.71
C GLY A 784 -42.90 20.82 -5.42
N LYS A 785 -42.43 20.87 -4.15
CA LYS A 785 -41.21 21.59 -3.72
C LYS A 785 -39.94 21.12 -4.45
N THR A 786 -39.62 19.84 -4.37
CA THR A 786 -38.45 19.24 -5.05
C THR A 786 -38.57 19.35 -6.57
N THR A 787 -39.78 19.15 -7.11
CA THR A 787 -40.06 19.33 -8.55
C THR A 787 -39.80 20.76 -9.01
N LEU A 788 -40.14 21.76 -8.20
CA LEU A 788 -39.83 23.17 -8.48
C LEU A 788 -38.32 23.42 -8.48
N PHE A 789 -37.58 22.86 -7.51
CA PHE A 789 -36.11 22.94 -7.51
C PHE A 789 -35.49 22.28 -8.74
N ASP A 790 -36.02 21.15 -9.21
CA ASP A 790 -35.56 20.48 -10.43
C ASP A 790 -35.77 21.33 -11.69
N LEU A 791 -36.87 22.09 -11.76
CA LEU A 791 -37.14 23.04 -12.84
C LEU A 791 -36.18 24.25 -12.79
N ILE A 792 -35.92 24.79 -11.59
CA ILE A 792 -35.00 25.93 -11.40
C ILE A 792 -33.55 25.52 -11.68
N SER A 793 -33.15 24.31 -11.30
CA SER A 793 -31.80 23.79 -11.53
C SER A 793 -31.58 23.14 -12.89
N GLY A 794 -32.64 22.94 -13.68
CA GLY A 794 -32.58 22.43 -15.05
C GLY A 794 -32.48 20.91 -15.16
N PHE A 795 -32.75 20.17 -14.09
CA PHE A 795 -32.91 18.71 -14.13
C PHE A 795 -34.23 18.29 -14.77
N LEU A 796 -35.24 19.17 -14.72
CA LEU A 796 -36.48 19.07 -15.48
C LEU A 796 -36.63 20.30 -16.38
N ALA A 797 -37.15 20.10 -17.58
CA ALA A 797 -37.57 21.18 -18.47
C ALA A 797 -39.01 21.57 -18.14
N SER A 798 -39.30 22.87 -18.04
CA SER A 798 -40.65 23.38 -17.84
C SER A 798 -41.49 23.26 -19.13
N ASP A 799 -42.75 22.85 -19.00
CA ASP A 799 -43.72 22.86 -20.11
C ASP A 799 -44.21 24.29 -20.40
N THR A 800 -44.28 25.12 -19.36
CA THR A 800 -44.73 26.51 -19.41
C THR A 800 -43.88 27.39 -18.48
N GLY A 801 -43.81 28.69 -18.79
CA GLY A 801 -43.12 29.67 -17.96
C GLY A 801 -41.65 29.86 -18.29
N GLU A 802 -41.00 30.73 -17.52
CA GLU A 802 -39.60 31.13 -17.70
C GLU A 802 -38.88 31.19 -16.34
N VAL A 803 -37.63 30.75 -16.32
CA VAL A 803 -36.71 30.89 -15.18
C VAL A 803 -35.55 31.78 -15.62
N ARG A 804 -35.36 32.92 -14.95
CA ARG A 804 -34.20 33.81 -15.14
C ARG A 804 -33.29 33.80 -13.93
N LEU A 805 -31.98 33.66 -14.17
CA LEU A 805 -30.92 33.77 -13.17
C LEU A 805 -30.11 35.04 -13.45
N ALA A 806 -30.07 35.97 -12.49
CA ALA A 806 -29.41 37.28 -12.66
C ALA A 806 -29.78 37.99 -13.98
N GLY A 807 -31.05 37.90 -14.38
CA GLY A 807 -31.58 38.49 -15.62
C GLY A 807 -31.38 37.67 -16.90
N VAL A 808 -30.62 36.56 -16.86
CA VAL A 808 -30.41 35.65 -18.00
C VAL A 808 -31.48 34.58 -18.00
N ASP A 809 -32.19 34.39 -19.13
CA ASP A 809 -33.11 33.26 -19.31
C ASP A 809 -32.31 31.95 -19.33
N VAL A 810 -32.57 31.10 -18.33
CA VAL A 810 -31.92 29.80 -18.17
C VAL A 810 -32.88 28.64 -18.46
N SER A 811 -34.13 28.90 -18.84
CA SER A 811 -35.21 27.91 -18.94
C SER A 811 -34.84 26.67 -19.76
N THR A 812 -34.13 26.86 -20.87
CA THR A 812 -33.69 25.76 -21.76
C THR A 812 -32.25 25.29 -21.50
N LEU A 813 -31.53 25.92 -20.57
CA LEU A 813 -30.14 25.58 -20.28
C LEU A 813 -30.04 24.33 -19.39
N PRO A 814 -29.12 23.40 -19.69
CA PRO A 814 -28.86 22.24 -18.83
C PRO A 814 -28.15 22.64 -17.52
N PRO A 815 -28.18 21.79 -16.47
CA PRO A 815 -27.70 22.14 -15.13
C PRO A 815 -26.27 22.68 -15.08
N HIS A 816 -25.33 22.09 -15.83
CA HIS A 816 -23.93 22.53 -15.84
C HIS A 816 -23.74 23.96 -16.38
N ARG A 817 -24.59 24.41 -17.32
CA ARG A 817 -24.56 25.80 -17.82
C ARG A 817 -25.13 26.77 -16.79
N ARG A 818 -26.17 26.37 -16.06
CA ARG A 818 -26.74 27.15 -14.95
C ARG A 818 -25.73 27.29 -13.80
N ALA A 819 -25.00 26.22 -13.48
CA ALA A 819 -23.91 26.26 -12.51
C ALA A 819 -22.75 27.19 -12.93
N GLY A 820 -22.44 27.24 -14.23
CA GLY A 820 -21.50 28.21 -14.80
C GLY A 820 -21.98 29.67 -14.72
N LEU A 821 -23.28 29.91 -14.54
CA LEU A 821 -23.87 31.23 -14.33
C LEU A 821 -24.05 31.58 -12.84
N GLY A 822 -23.58 30.74 -11.92
CA GLY A 822 -23.60 30.99 -10.48
C GLY A 822 -24.73 30.29 -9.70
N LEU A 823 -25.39 29.28 -10.28
CA LEU A 823 -26.36 28.45 -9.54
C LEU A 823 -25.67 27.27 -8.83
N GLY A 824 -25.72 27.25 -7.50
CA GLY A 824 -25.36 26.09 -6.68
C GLY A 824 -26.60 25.32 -6.22
N ARG A 825 -26.55 23.98 -6.18
CA ARG A 825 -27.62 23.16 -5.60
C ARG A 825 -27.03 22.02 -4.76
N SER A 826 -27.55 21.86 -3.54
CA SER A 826 -27.42 20.63 -2.76
C SER A 826 -28.66 19.75 -2.94
N PHE A 827 -28.47 18.43 -2.89
CA PHE A 827 -29.53 17.42 -3.03
C PHE A 827 -29.85 16.80 -1.67
N GLN A 828 -31.01 16.16 -1.52
CA GLN A 828 -31.38 15.51 -0.25
C GLN A 828 -30.32 14.47 0.21
N ASP A 829 -29.82 13.63 -0.70
CA ASP A 829 -28.71 12.71 -0.44
C ASP A 829 -27.37 13.26 -0.96
N SER A 830 -26.42 13.50 -0.05
CA SER A 830 -25.07 13.95 -0.41
C SER A 830 -24.28 12.82 -1.07
N LYS A 831 -24.07 12.92 -2.40
CA LYS A 831 -23.33 11.94 -3.22
C LYS A 831 -21.83 12.27 -3.27
N LEU A 832 -21.18 12.27 -2.12
CA LEU A 832 -19.73 12.51 -2.02
C LEU A 832 -18.93 11.23 -2.22
N PHE A 833 -17.66 11.35 -2.62
CA PHE A 833 -16.74 10.22 -2.79
C PHE A 833 -16.24 9.72 -1.43
N PRO A 834 -16.67 8.54 -0.94
CA PRO A 834 -16.35 8.12 0.43
C PRO A 834 -14.85 7.85 0.65
N SER A 835 -14.14 7.53 -0.42
CA SER A 835 -12.71 7.18 -0.43
C SER A 835 -11.76 8.37 -0.53
N LEU A 836 -12.29 9.59 -0.72
CA LEU A 836 -11.48 10.81 -0.72
C LEU A 836 -11.50 11.46 0.66
N THR A 837 -10.41 12.14 1.00
CA THR A 837 -10.38 13.01 2.18
C THR A 837 -11.25 14.25 1.97
N VAL A 838 -11.56 14.99 3.05
CA VAL A 838 -12.29 16.26 2.95
C VAL A 838 -11.57 17.25 2.05
N GLU A 839 -10.26 17.43 2.24
CA GLU A 839 -9.42 18.28 1.39
C GLU A 839 -9.47 17.85 -0.08
N GLU A 840 -9.26 16.57 -0.38
CA GLU A 840 -9.29 16.06 -1.75
C GLU A 840 -10.67 16.24 -2.39
N THR A 841 -11.74 16.04 -1.63
CA THR A 841 -13.13 16.22 -2.10
C THR A 841 -13.39 17.67 -2.49
N LEU A 842 -12.94 18.63 -1.68
CA LEU A 842 -13.03 20.06 -1.99
C LEU A 842 -12.13 20.45 -3.17
N LEU A 843 -10.93 19.89 -3.28
CA LEU A 843 -10.04 20.09 -4.43
C LEU A 843 -10.70 19.63 -5.73
N VAL A 844 -11.37 18.47 -5.73
CA VAL A 844 -12.12 17.97 -6.90
C VAL A 844 -13.24 18.94 -7.28
N ALA A 845 -13.95 19.52 -6.31
CA ALA A 845 -14.98 20.53 -6.58
C ALA A 845 -14.41 21.82 -7.20
N LEU A 846 -13.12 22.11 -7.00
CA LEU A 846 -12.44 23.27 -7.58
C LEU A 846 -11.85 23.04 -8.98
N GLU A 847 -12.03 21.86 -9.59
CA GLU A 847 -11.45 21.51 -10.91
C GLU A 847 -11.71 22.59 -11.98
N ARG A 848 -12.91 23.20 -11.96
CA ARG A 848 -13.30 24.22 -12.95
C ARG A 848 -12.41 25.48 -12.93
N TRP A 849 -11.74 25.74 -11.81
CA TRP A 849 -10.90 26.91 -11.60
C TRP A 849 -9.41 26.64 -11.86
N LEU A 850 -9.04 25.41 -12.21
CA LEU A 850 -7.66 25.09 -12.59
C LEU A 850 -7.35 25.64 -13.99
N ASP A 851 -6.34 26.51 -14.07
CA ASP A 851 -5.85 27.14 -15.29
C ASP A 851 -5.09 26.15 -16.19
N VAL A 852 -4.36 25.21 -15.60
CA VAL A 852 -3.53 24.24 -16.31
C VAL A 852 -4.13 22.83 -16.18
N ARG A 853 -4.73 22.34 -17.26
CA ARG A 853 -5.37 21.01 -17.33
C ARG A 853 -4.64 20.01 -18.22
N ASP A 854 -3.47 20.39 -18.72
CA ASP A 854 -2.70 19.57 -19.64
C ASP A 854 -1.98 18.42 -18.90
N PRO A 855 -2.23 17.14 -19.28
CA PRO A 855 -1.65 15.99 -18.60
C PRO A 855 -0.11 15.92 -18.67
N ILE A 856 0.49 16.50 -19.70
CA ILE A 856 1.94 16.50 -19.91
C ILE A 856 2.59 17.49 -18.92
N ASN A 857 2.00 18.68 -18.76
CA ASN A 857 2.46 19.65 -17.76
C ASN A 857 2.33 19.12 -16.33
N ALA A 858 1.25 18.39 -16.03
CA ALA A 858 1.08 17.70 -14.76
C ALA A 858 2.13 16.59 -14.54
N ALA A 859 2.37 15.75 -15.55
CA ALA A 859 3.35 14.65 -15.49
C ALA A 859 4.79 15.16 -15.31
N LEU A 860 5.13 16.30 -15.92
CA LEU A 860 6.46 16.91 -15.83
C LEU A 860 6.63 17.88 -14.65
N ARG A 861 5.57 18.11 -13.84
CA ARG A 861 5.55 19.07 -12.73
C ARG A 861 6.06 20.46 -13.11
N MET A 862 5.61 20.97 -14.26
CA MET A 862 6.00 22.30 -14.72
C MET A 862 5.52 23.38 -13.73
N PRO A 863 6.26 24.51 -13.57
CA PRO A 863 5.92 25.55 -12.60
C PRO A 863 4.47 26.05 -12.69
N ALA A 864 3.95 26.26 -13.90
CA ALA A 864 2.57 26.71 -14.10
C ALA A 864 1.51 25.74 -13.53
N HIS A 865 1.78 24.43 -13.53
CA HIS A 865 0.88 23.46 -12.89
C HIS A 865 0.96 23.56 -11.36
N VAL A 866 2.16 23.68 -10.81
CA VAL A 866 2.38 23.81 -9.36
C VAL A 866 1.72 25.09 -8.82
N ASP A 867 1.83 26.19 -9.55
CA ASP A 867 1.19 27.46 -9.18
C ASP A 867 -0.34 27.34 -9.21
N SER A 868 -0.90 26.74 -10.28
CA SER A 868 -2.35 26.50 -10.40
C SER A 868 -2.89 25.61 -9.27
N GLU A 869 -2.14 24.60 -8.85
CA GLU A 869 -2.52 23.69 -7.77
C GLU A 869 -2.40 24.38 -6.39
N THR A 870 -1.44 25.30 -6.23
CA THR A 870 -1.27 26.08 -5.00
C THR A 870 -2.44 27.03 -4.79
N VAL A 871 -2.92 27.70 -5.84
CA VAL A 871 -4.12 28.55 -5.78
C VAL A 871 -5.35 27.75 -5.38
N ALA A 872 -5.54 26.56 -5.95
CA ALA A 872 -6.66 25.69 -5.57
C ALA A 872 -6.58 25.25 -4.09
N ARG A 873 -5.38 24.90 -3.59
CA ARG A 873 -5.17 24.55 -2.18
C ARG A 873 -5.50 25.71 -1.24
N HIS A 874 -5.08 26.93 -1.57
CA HIS A 874 -5.43 28.12 -0.77
C HIS A 874 -6.96 28.30 -0.69
N ARG A 875 -7.68 28.07 -1.80
CA ARG A 875 -9.13 28.14 -1.79
C ARG A 875 -9.79 27.04 -0.94
N VAL A 876 -9.18 25.86 -0.90
CA VAL A 876 -9.63 24.79 0.02
C VAL A 876 -9.42 25.19 1.47
N ASP A 877 -8.31 25.83 1.81
CA ASP A 877 -8.05 26.31 3.17
C ASP A 877 -9.14 27.32 3.61
N GLU A 878 -9.47 28.28 2.74
CA GLU A 878 -10.55 29.24 3.01
C GLU A 878 -11.92 28.55 3.24
N LEU A 879 -12.24 27.52 2.45
CA LEU A 879 -13.50 26.77 2.59
C LEU A 879 -13.51 25.93 3.88
N ILE A 880 -12.39 25.33 4.24
CA ILE A 880 -12.25 24.57 5.47
C ILE A 880 -12.46 25.46 6.69
N ASP A 881 -11.85 26.63 6.70
CA ASP A 881 -11.95 27.60 7.79
C ASP A 881 -13.38 28.18 7.88
N LEU A 882 -13.98 28.53 6.74
CA LEU A 882 -15.35 29.06 6.69
C LEU A 882 -16.37 28.07 7.28
N LEU A 883 -16.17 26.78 7.02
CA LEU A 883 -17.08 25.69 7.39
C LEU A 883 -16.72 25.01 8.72
N GLY A 884 -15.61 25.37 9.35
CA GLY A 884 -15.13 24.76 10.59
C GLY A 884 -14.74 23.28 10.43
N LEU A 885 -14.09 22.93 9.31
CA LEU A 885 -13.74 21.56 8.95
C LEU A 885 -12.28 21.18 9.27
N GLU A 886 -11.54 22.02 10.01
CA GLU A 886 -10.10 21.87 10.25
C GLU A 886 -9.76 20.51 10.86
N ALA A 887 -10.56 20.06 11.84
CA ALA A 887 -10.37 18.77 12.51
C ALA A 887 -10.65 17.55 11.60
N PHE A 888 -11.28 17.78 10.44
CA PHE A 888 -11.71 16.77 9.48
C PHE A 888 -10.94 16.83 8.15
N ARG A 889 -10.06 17.82 7.96
CA ARG A 889 -9.32 18.11 6.71
C ARG A 889 -8.76 16.85 6.02
N THR A 890 -8.08 16.00 6.77
CA THR A 890 -7.43 14.78 6.24
C THR A 890 -8.21 13.50 6.48
N LYS A 891 -9.45 13.57 7.01
CA LYS A 891 -10.29 12.39 7.22
C LYS A 891 -11.01 12.03 5.94
N PHE A 892 -11.26 10.74 5.73
CA PHE A 892 -12.08 10.27 4.62
C PHE A 892 -13.53 10.69 4.82
N VAL A 893 -14.19 11.10 3.74
CA VAL A 893 -15.61 11.51 3.80
C VAL A 893 -16.50 10.38 4.30
N GLY A 894 -16.16 9.12 4.00
CA GLY A 894 -16.87 7.94 4.51
C GLY A 894 -16.83 7.78 6.04
N GLU A 895 -15.88 8.41 6.74
CA GLU A 895 -15.71 8.33 8.19
C GLU A 895 -16.47 9.43 8.96
N LEU A 896 -17.05 10.41 8.26
CA LEU A 896 -17.71 11.56 8.87
C LEU A 896 -19.12 11.22 9.36
N SER A 897 -19.64 11.96 10.35
CA SER A 897 -21.06 11.92 10.71
C SER A 897 -21.92 12.45 9.55
N THR A 898 -23.22 12.13 9.56
CA THR A 898 -24.15 12.65 8.54
C THR A 898 -24.13 14.18 8.48
N GLY A 899 -24.11 14.87 9.63
CA GLY A 899 -24.01 16.33 9.71
C GLY A 899 -22.71 16.86 9.12
N SER A 900 -21.55 16.29 9.48
CA SER A 900 -20.27 16.72 8.92
C SER A 900 -20.17 16.47 7.42
N ARG A 901 -20.70 15.34 6.91
CA ARG A 901 -20.79 15.10 5.46
C ARG A 901 -21.63 16.15 4.75
N ARG A 902 -22.72 16.60 5.38
CA ARG A 902 -23.59 17.65 4.84
C ARG A 902 -22.87 18.98 4.71
N VAL A 903 -22.04 19.32 5.70
CA VAL A 903 -21.18 20.52 5.65
C VAL A 903 -20.14 20.41 4.54
N VAL A 904 -19.54 19.24 4.31
CA VAL A 904 -18.61 19.01 3.18
C VAL A 904 -19.33 19.13 1.83
N ASP A 905 -20.55 18.57 1.70
CA ASP A 905 -21.38 18.70 0.51
C ASP A 905 -21.69 20.17 0.20
N LEU A 906 -22.03 20.94 1.22
CA LEU A 906 -22.17 22.39 1.11
C LEU A 906 -20.86 23.04 0.64
N GLY A 907 -19.71 22.65 1.19
CA GLY A 907 -18.40 23.11 0.73
C GLY A 907 -18.12 22.85 -0.76
N CYS A 908 -18.54 21.70 -1.29
CA CYS A 908 -18.47 21.41 -2.73
C CYS A 908 -19.33 22.38 -3.55
N VAL A 909 -20.52 22.74 -3.06
CA VAL A 909 -21.38 23.73 -3.71
C VAL A 909 -20.73 25.12 -3.67
N LEU A 910 -20.15 25.51 -2.53
CA LEU A 910 -19.50 26.81 -2.34
C LEU A 910 -18.20 26.96 -3.13
N ALA A 911 -17.49 25.87 -3.41
CA ALA A 911 -16.30 25.85 -4.26
C ALA A 911 -16.55 26.43 -5.67
N HIS A 912 -17.81 26.43 -6.12
CA HIS A 912 -18.19 27.00 -7.41
C HIS A 912 -18.54 28.50 -7.37
N GLU A 913 -18.39 29.15 -6.22
CA GLU A 913 -18.70 30.56 -5.98
C GLU A 913 -20.10 30.96 -6.50
N PRO A 914 -21.16 30.29 -5.99
CA PRO A 914 -22.52 30.53 -6.45
C PRO A 914 -23.04 31.89 -6.00
N SER A 915 -23.74 32.60 -6.89
CA SER A 915 -24.53 33.79 -6.58
C SER A 915 -25.94 33.44 -6.05
N LEU A 916 -26.43 32.23 -6.35
CA LEU A 916 -27.68 31.66 -5.83
C LEU A 916 -27.46 30.21 -5.39
N VAL A 917 -27.84 29.88 -4.16
CA VAL A 917 -27.73 28.53 -3.59
C VAL A 917 -29.11 27.94 -3.33
N LEU A 918 -29.37 26.74 -3.84
CA LEU A 918 -30.57 25.95 -3.59
C LEU A 918 -30.26 24.84 -2.57
N LEU A 919 -30.95 24.83 -1.44
CA LEU A 919 -30.78 23.84 -0.37
C LEU A 919 -32.05 23.02 -0.19
N ASP A 920 -31.96 21.72 -0.49
CA ASP A 920 -33.08 20.78 -0.44
C ASP A 920 -33.00 19.96 0.86
N GLU A 921 -33.83 20.30 1.84
CA GLU A 921 -33.92 19.66 3.17
C GLU A 921 -32.56 19.45 3.87
N PRO A 922 -31.75 20.50 4.07
CA PRO A 922 -30.40 20.33 4.59
C PRO A 922 -30.34 19.81 6.05
N SER A 923 -31.43 19.87 6.80
CA SER A 923 -31.56 19.29 8.16
C SER A 923 -32.05 17.83 8.21
N SER A 924 -32.35 17.20 7.06
CA SER A 924 -32.86 15.83 7.04
C SER A 924 -31.78 14.80 7.43
N GLY A 925 -32.09 13.87 8.33
CA GLY A 925 -31.21 12.77 8.72
C GLY A 925 -29.99 13.14 9.59
N ILE A 926 -29.89 14.39 10.06
CA ILE A 926 -28.83 14.86 10.97
C ILE A 926 -29.33 14.94 12.42
N ALA A 927 -28.42 14.91 13.39
CA ALA A 927 -28.81 15.01 14.80
C ALA A 927 -29.31 16.42 15.14
N GLN A 928 -30.27 16.55 16.08
CA GLN A 928 -30.88 17.84 16.46
C GLN A 928 -29.86 18.95 16.75
N ARG A 929 -28.76 18.64 17.45
CA ARG A 929 -27.70 19.62 17.76
C ARG A 929 -26.90 20.05 16.53
N GLU A 930 -26.75 19.17 15.55
CA GLU A 930 -26.09 19.51 14.28
C GLU A 930 -27.01 20.39 13.42
N ALA A 931 -28.32 20.13 13.43
CA ALA A 931 -29.32 20.97 12.75
C ALA A 931 -29.40 22.40 13.32
N GLU A 932 -29.33 22.54 14.65
CA GLU A 932 -29.30 23.86 15.30
C GLU A 932 -28.06 24.69 14.92
N ALA A 933 -26.92 24.03 14.64
CA ALA A 933 -25.69 24.70 14.21
C ALA A 933 -25.71 25.11 12.73
N LEU A 934 -26.58 24.50 11.92
CA LEU A 934 -26.66 24.74 10.49
C LEU A 934 -27.21 26.14 10.18
N GLY A 935 -28.19 26.63 10.93
CA GLY A 935 -28.80 27.95 10.70
C GLY A 935 -27.77 29.11 10.71
N PRO A 936 -26.99 29.28 11.79
CA PRO A 936 -25.93 30.29 11.84
C PRO A 936 -24.85 30.12 10.75
N LEU A 937 -24.57 28.88 10.31
CA LEU A 937 -23.64 28.62 9.22
C LEU A 937 -24.19 29.11 7.88
N LEU A 938 -25.47 28.84 7.58
CA LEU A 938 -26.11 29.30 6.34
C LEU A 938 -26.15 30.84 6.24
N LEU A 939 -26.44 31.52 7.35
CA LEU A 939 -26.39 32.99 7.39
C LEU A 939 -24.97 33.52 7.19
N ARG A 940 -23.96 32.88 7.80
CA ARG A 940 -22.55 33.23 7.58
C ARG A 940 -22.12 33.07 6.13
N ILE A 941 -22.57 32.00 5.47
CA ILE A 941 -22.30 31.74 4.05
C ILE A 941 -22.92 32.84 3.18
N ARG A 942 -24.19 33.17 3.40
CA ARG A 942 -24.88 34.27 2.73
C ARG A 942 -24.10 35.58 2.87
N ASP A 943 -23.73 35.93 4.10
CA ASP A 943 -23.06 37.20 4.40
C ASP A 943 -21.63 37.27 3.84
N SER A 944 -20.91 36.14 3.83
CA SER A 944 -19.51 36.07 3.35
C SER A 944 -19.38 36.04 1.83
N LEU A 945 -20.34 35.40 1.14
CA LEU A 945 -20.33 35.25 -0.32
C LEU A 945 -21.24 36.26 -1.04
N ASN A 946 -22.03 37.03 -0.30
CA ASN A 946 -23.11 37.87 -0.86
C ASN A 946 -24.04 37.06 -1.79
N ALA A 947 -24.27 35.79 -1.43
CA ALA A 947 -25.07 34.85 -2.21
C ALA A 947 -26.52 34.87 -1.72
N SER A 948 -27.47 34.70 -2.63
CA SER A 948 -28.89 34.53 -2.28
C SER A 948 -29.17 33.05 -2.00
N ILE A 949 -30.06 32.72 -1.07
CA ILE A 949 -30.33 31.33 -0.68
C ILE A 949 -31.81 31.03 -0.85
N VAL A 950 -32.13 29.91 -1.49
CA VAL A 950 -33.48 29.33 -1.47
C VAL A 950 -33.41 27.99 -0.77
N VAL A 951 -34.21 27.82 0.28
CA VAL A 951 -34.16 26.64 1.15
C VAL A 951 -35.52 25.96 1.26
N ILE A 952 -35.55 24.65 1.06
CA ILE A 952 -36.70 23.80 1.40
C ILE A 952 -36.39 23.14 2.74
N GLU A 953 -37.29 23.29 3.71
CA GLU A 953 -37.13 22.67 5.03
C GLU A 953 -38.47 22.20 5.60
N HIS A 954 -38.41 21.16 6.45
CA HIS A 954 -39.57 20.67 7.21
C HIS A 954 -39.58 21.19 8.64
N ASP A 955 -38.42 21.58 9.18
CA ASP A 955 -38.35 22.21 10.48
C ASP A 955 -38.79 23.68 10.37
N MET A 956 -40.02 23.94 10.80
CA MET A 956 -40.63 25.27 10.78
C MET A 956 -39.87 26.28 11.66
N SER A 957 -39.17 25.82 12.70
CA SER A 957 -38.39 26.68 13.58
C SER A 957 -37.09 27.11 12.90
N LEU A 958 -36.40 26.16 12.25
CA LEU A 958 -35.18 26.46 11.51
C LEU A 958 -35.48 27.39 10.32
N ILE A 959 -36.46 27.05 9.47
CA ILE A 959 -36.76 27.82 8.26
C ILE A 959 -37.24 29.24 8.58
N SER A 960 -38.04 29.42 9.64
CA SER A 960 -38.49 30.76 10.06
C SER A 960 -37.37 31.59 10.68
N SER A 961 -36.36 30.96 11.29
CA SER A 961 -35.23 31.67 11.90
C SER A 961 -34.21 32.19 10.89
N ILE A 962 -34.13 31.58 9.71
CA ILE A 962 -33.13 31.91 8.68
C ILE A 962 -33.68 32.64 7.46
N SER A 963 -34.99 32.53 7.19
CA SER A 963 -35.59 33.07 5.96
C SER A 963 -36.07 34.51 6.16
N ASP A 964 -35.73 35.38 5.21
CA ASP A 964 -36.25 36.75 5.12
C ASP A 964 -37.71 36.74 4.62
N ARG A 965 -38.04 35.78 3.74
CA ARG A 965 -39.39 35.60 3.16
C ARG A 965 -39.72 34.11 3.03
N LEU A 966 -40.99 33.75 3.19
CA LEU A 966 -41.49 32.39 2.93
C LEU A 966 -42.40 32.36 1.69
N VAL A 967 -42.35 31.24 0.97
CA VAL A 967 -43.24 30.88 -0.13
C VAL A 967 -43.90 29.55 0.20
N ALA A 968 -45.23 29.55 0.32
CA ALA A 968 -46.00 28.36 0.64
C ALA A 968 -46.59 27.72 -0.63
N LEU A 969 -46.31 26.43 -0.83
CA LEU A 969 -46.84 25.62 -1.91
C LEU A 969 -47.86 24.60 -1.39
N ASP A 970 -48.96 24.42 -2.12
CA ASP A 970 -49.90 23.33 -1.93
C ASP A 970 -50.38 22.80 -3.29
N GLN A 971 -50.42 21.47 -3.43
CA GLN A 971 -50.82 20.78 -4.66
C GLN A 971 -50.19 21.36 -5.96
N GLY A 972 -48.91 21.74 -5.90
CA GLY A 972 -48.18 22.28 -7.05
C GLY A 972 -48.47 23.75 -7.38
N ARG A 973 -49.18 24.49 -6.53
CA ARG A 973 -49.49 25.92 -6.70
C ARG A 973 -48.93 26.76 -5.55
N LEU A 974 -48.60 28.02 -5.85
CA LEU A 974 -48.27 29.01 -4.84
C LEU A 974 -49.55 29.48 -4.16
N VAL A 975 -49.61 29.30 -2.83
CA VAL A 975 -50.76 29.67 -1.98
C VAL A 975 -50.60 31.11 -1.51
N THR A 976 -49.47 31.40 -0.87
CA THR A 976 -49.14 32.72 -0.34
C THR A 976 -47.63 32.88 -0.23
N GLN A 977 -47.15 34.12 -0.16
CA GLN A 977 -45.76 34.48 0.07
C GLN A 977 -45.66 35.79 0.84
N GLY A 978 -44.65 35.94 1.70
CA GLY A 978 -44.51 37.11 2.57
C GLY A 978 -43.60 36.85 3.77
N GLU A 979 -43.67 37.72 4.78
CA GLU A 979 -42.88 37.54 6.01
C GLU A 979 -43.21 36.20 6.70
N PRO A 980 -42.23 35.52 7.32
CA PRO A 980 -42.45 34.19 7.91
C PRO A 980 -43.64 34.09 8.86
N ALA A 981 -43.84 35.11 9.70
CA ALA A 981 -44.94 35.14 10.66
C ALA A 981 -46.33 35.23 9.99
N GLU A 982 -46.43 35.98 8.89
CA GLU A 982 -47.68 36.16 8.13
C GLU A 982 -48.04 34.89 7.35
N VAL A 983 -47.05 34.27 6.71
CA VAL A 983 -47.23 33.05 5.90
C VAL A 983 -47.62 31.86 6.79
N LEU A 984 -46.96 31.68 7.94
CA LEU A 984 -47.26 30.58 8.87
C LEU A 984 -48.64 30.74 9.55
N ALA A 985 -49.13 31.97 9.69
CA ALA A 985 -50.46 32.25 10.21
C ALA A 985 -51.57 32.17 9.15
N HIS A 986 -51.22 32.02 7.86
CA HIS A 986 -52.18 32.05 6.78
C HIS A 986 -53.14 30.82 6.83
N PRO A 987 -54.47 31.02 6.80
CA PRO A 987 -55.44 29.96 7.01
C PRO A 987 -55.29 28.75 6.07
N GLU A 988 -54.95 29.00 4.80
CA GLU A 988 -54.77 27.94 3.79
C GLU A 988 -53.49 27.13 4.02
N VAL A 989 -52.42 27.75 4.53
CA VAL A 989 -51.17 27.07 4.88
C VAL A 989 -51.38 26.19 6.10
N VAL A 990 -52.08 26.70 7.12
CA VAL A 990 -52.44 25.91 8.31
C VAL A 990 -53.32 24.72 7.93
N ALA A 991 -54.30 24.92 7.04
CA ALA A 991 -55.18 23.86 6.55
C ALA A 991 -54.44 22.79 5.74
N SER A 992 -53.47 23.17 4.90
CA SER A 992 -52.69 22.22 4.08
C SER A 992 -51.78 21.32 4.93
N TYR A 993 -51.27 21.83 6.07
CA TYR A 993 -50.43 21.05 6.99
C TYR A 993 -51.20 20.18 7.98
N LEU A 994 -52.41 20.59 8.39
CA LEU A 994 -53.22 19.84 9.37
C LEU A 994 -54.10 18.75 8.76
N GLY A 995 -54.16 18.65 7.42
CA GLY A 995 -55.08 17.77 6.72
C GLY A 995 -56.51 18.28 6.86
N GLY A 996 -57.12 18.68 5.74
CA GLY A 996 -58.44 19.29 5.73
C GLY A 996 -59.50 18.42 6.43
N ASP A 997 -59.83 18.77 7.67
CA ASP A 997 -61.05 18.35 8.33
C ASP A 997 -61.55 19.48 9.24
N SER A 998 -62.34 20.40 8.65
CA SER A 998 -63.02 21.50 9.36
C SER A 998 -63.97 21.01 10.47
N ALA A 999 -64.17 19.69 10.60
CA ALA A 999 -64.89 19.02 11.67
C ALA A 999 -64.08 18.83 12.98
N VAL A 1000 -62.75 19.04 12.98
CA VAL A 1000 -61.90 18.90 14.18
C VAL A 1000 -61.75 20.25 14.91
N LEU A 1001 -61.56 21.35 14.19
CA LEU A 1001 -61.49 22.70 14.76
C LEU A 1001 -62.80 23.12 15.46
N SER A 1002 -63.94 22.65 14.95
CA SER A 1002 -65.27 22.93 15.52
C SER A 1002 -65.55 22.17 16.84
N ARG A 1003 -64.79 21.12 17.16
CA ARG A 1003 -64.94 20.35 18.41
C ARG A 1003 -64.18 20.94 19.60
N SER A 1004 -63.09 21.66 19.34
CA SER A 1004 -62.26 22.27 20.39
C SER A 1004 -62.80 23.61 20.91
N ALA A 1005 -63.78 24.22 20.22
CA ALA A 1005 -64.42 25.46 20.64
C ALA A 1005 -65.57 25.28 21.65
N ALA A 1006 -66.02 24.05 21.91
CA ALA A 1006 -67.22 23.77 22.72
C ALA A 1006 -66.94 23.41 24.20
N THR A 1007 -65.69 23.45 24.67
CA THR A 1007 -65.34 23.10 26.06
C THR A 1007 -64.44 24.15 26.72
N ARG A 1008 -65.04 25.30 27.06
CA ARG A 1008 -64.57 26.13 28.18
C ARG A 1008 -65.75 26.41 29.12
N PRO A 1009 -65.68 26.01 30.40
CA PRO A 1009 -66.63 26.51 31.40
C PRO A 1009 -66.21 27.93 31.80
N GLU A 1010 -67.18 28.85 31.84
CA GLU A 1010 -67.00 30.19 32.39
C GLU A 1010 -66.69 30.13 33.90
N PRO A 1011 -65.76 30.94 34.41
CA PRO A 1011 -65.73 31.32 35.82
C PRO A 1011 -66.41 32.69 36.01
N SER A 1012 -67.39 32.70 36.92
CA SER A 1012 -68.07 33.80 37.64
C SER A 1012 -67.86 35.25 37.18
#